data_AF-A0A348ZZK4-F1
#
_entry.id   AF-A0A348ZZK4-F1
#
_cell.length_a   1.000
_cell.length_b   1.000
_cell.length_c   1.000
_cell.angle_alpha   90.00
_cell.angle_beta   90.00
_cell.angle_gamma   90.00
#
_symmetry.space_group_name_H-M   'P 1'
#
loop_
_entity.id
_entity.type
_entity.pdbx_description
1 polymer ?
#
loop_
_entity_poly.entity_id
_entity_poly.type
_entity_poly.pdbx_seq_one_letter_code
_entity_poly.pdbx_strand_id
1 'polypeptide(L)'
;MIKTIRSILPGKRFLAYLTKSATPENQKCRVILGYSSLCPGDDHVLVEQILNDRLQKAGITPDRKTEQAGQICYLPNAGDFYDHHLEQGEPLDLIKDLGDELNAKRILRIEAEQRRQQQRVEARRKAEERLASGIGSPIDAYNAANPIEDVLESYGYKKKGDRYLSPNSSSGTPGVSVKDGRWISSHGSDEATIGKSGDAFDLFVFFDHRGDFDAAMKAAAGTYCQSRGDSSSPGVEFGPDFFENSGQATVAAVASVAVAKWPEPISLVVNQRPDPYPLEALPGVIGEAVKEVVGFVQCPVALAACSALSAVSTVVQGLADIRRSERLEGPTSLYCLAIADSGERKSTADDFFSRPIRDWETHKADEKKVDLKRFAAENQAWEARKAGILTAIKETAKKGKDTKTLETNLGDLEANEPEGPTIPRVLFGDATPEALAFKLAHGWPVGGVLSSEAGIVFGGHAMGKDSAMRNMALLNSLWGAERVTIDRKTGPSFVVQGARLTMGLAVQSETVRAFLDSSKGLARGIGWLARFLIAWPESTQGTRLFRDPPHHWPHLEKFHMRLGSLLDSPLSFDEFGNLSPDMLELSPEAKAAWVAFHDEVEAELRPGRDMAETRDVASKAADNAARLAGLFHVFENGPAGHVGIDHMEAAASIIAWHLYEARRFLGEIALPVAMTNALKLDEWILRYCRENGVSGISTRNIQQWGPGCTRDRKALQSALEELVDAARVRVVKYGRRILVEVNPALLEK
;
A
#
# COMPACT_ATOMS: atom_id res chain seq x y z
N MET A 1 23.06 -6.31 37.03
CA MET A 1 22.63 -6.90 35.74
C MET A 1 22.59 -8.42 35.78
N ILE A 2 23.68 -9.18 35.55
CA ILE A 2 23.62 -10.67 35.46
C ILE A 2 22.95 -11.33 36.69
N LYS A 3 23.36 -10.95 37.91
CA LYS A 3 22.72 -11.40 39.16
C LYS A 3 21.21 -11.09 39.21
N THR A 4 20.80 -9.95 38.66
CA THR A 4 19.41 -9.51 38.56
C THR A 4 18.64 -10.38 37.56
N ILE A 5 19.18 -10.64 36.38
CA ILE A 5 18.56 -11.49 35.35
C ILE A 5 18.38 -12.92 35.89
N ARG A 6 19.39 -13.48 36.57
CA ARG A 6 19.29 -14.78 37.26
C ARG A 6 18.15 -14.83 38.31
N SER A 7 17.86 -13.72 38.96
CA SER A 7 16.75 -13.62 39.93
C SER A 7 15.38 -13.50 39.26
N ILE A 8 15.32 -13.02 38.02
CA ILE A 8 14.09 -12.86 37.23
C ILE A 8 13.75 -14.13 36.44
N LEU A 9 14.78 -14.83 35.96
CA LEU A 9 14.71 -16.03 35.12
C LEU A 9 15.64 -17.12 35.70
N PRO A 10 15.31 -17.69 36.87
CA PRO A 10 16.16 -18.67 37.53
C PRO A 10 16.34 -19.93 36.69
N GLY A 11 17.60 -20.36 36.52
CA GLY A 11 17.96 -21.57 35.76
C GLY A 11 17.82 -21.46 34.24
N LYS A 12 17.55 -20.27 33.68
CA LYS A 12 17.33 -20.09 32.24
C LYS A 12 18.58 -19.62 31.50
N ARG A 13 18.76 -20.15 30.29
CA ARG A 13 19.86 -19.83 29.37
C ARG A 13 19.62 -18.48 28.70
N PHE A 14 20.58 -17.58 28.85
CA PHE A 14 20.60 -16.30 28.15
C PHE A 14 22.02 -15.89 27.77
N LEU A 15 22.15 -15.14 26.68
CA LEU A 15 23.37 -14.43 26.32
C LEU A 15 23.16 -12.94 26.58
N ALA A 16 23.93 -12.36 27.49
CA ALA A 16 23.98 -10.92 27.71
C ALA A 16 25.29 -10.36 27.16
N TYR A 17 25.26 -9.22 26.47
CA TYR A 17 26.47 -8.54 25.99
C TYR A 17 26.31 -7.03 25.97
N LEU A 18 27.41 -6.31 26.17
CA LEU A 18 27.46 -4.86 26.03
C LEU A 18 27.45 -4.46 24.55
N THR A 19 26.79 -3.36 24.24
CA THR A 19 26.72 -2.82 22.87
C THR A 19 27.95 -1.95 22.58
N LYS A 20 28.30 -1.76 21.30
CA LYS A 20 29.38 -0.84 20.87
C LYS A 20 29.26 0.58 21.45
N SER A 21 28.05 1.02 21.81
CA SER A 21 27.77 2.33 22.42
C SER A 21 27.77 2.33 23.97
N ALA A 22 28.22 1.26 24.63
CA ALA A 22 28.34 1.23 26.08
C ALA A 22 29.52 2.08 26.57
N THR A 23 29.32 2.83 27.65
CA THR A 23 30.36 3.61 28.35
C THR A 23 30.39 3.23 29.84
N PRO A 24 31.41 3.63 30.62
CA PRO A 24 31.44 3.37 32.07
C PRO A 24 30.21 3.89 32.81
N GLU A 25 29.65 5.03 32.38
CA GLU A 25 28.48 5.69 32.96
C GLU A 25 27.15 5.16 32.41
N ASN A 26 27.17 4.53 31.23
CA ASN A 26 25.98 4.04 30.54
C ASN A 26 26.24 2.66 29.90
N GLN A 27 26.15 1.61 30.72
CA GLN A 27 26.41 0.23 30.32
C GLN A 27 25.24 -0.38 29.52
N LYS A 28 24.99 0.13 28.31
CA LYS A 28 23.92 -0.35 27.42
C LYS A 28 24.19 -1.77 26.94
N CYS A 29 23.38 -2.72 27.41
CA CYS A 29 23.44 -4.14 27.06
C CYS A 29 22.33 -4.57 26.10
N ARG A 30 22.44 -5.81 25.60
CA ARG A 30 21.33 -6.63 25.10
C ARG A 30 21.33 -7.97 25.81
N VAL A 31 20.15 -8.58 25.91
CA VAL A 31 19.95 -9.92 26.45
C VAL A 31 19.18 -10.73 25.41
N ILE A 32 19.73 -11.88 25.00
CA ILE A 32 19.10 -12.81 24.08
C ILE A 32 18.66 -14.05 24.88
N LEU A 33 17.38 -14.37 24.79
CA LEU A 33 16.76 -15.54 25.40
C LEU A 33 16.43 -16.56 24.30
N GLY A 34 16.88 -17.80 24.48
CA GLY A 34 16.47 -18.90 23.61
C GLY A 34 15.19 -19.53 24.15
N TYR A 35 14.15 -19.65 23.33
CA TYR A 35 12.90 -20.31 23.71
C TYR A 35 12.97 -21.83 23.49
N SER A 36 12.17 -22.61 24.23
CA SER A 36 12.00 -24.06 24.01
C SER A 36 11.00 -24.38 22.89
N SER A 37 10.18 -23.41 22.49
CA SER A 37 9.13 -23.52 21.48
C SER A 37 8.99 -22.22 20.68
N LEU A 38 8.29 -22.28 19.54
CA LEU A 38 8.00 -21.10 18.72
C LEU A 38 7.06 -20.14 19.45
N CYS A 39 7.36 -18.84 19.39
CA CYS A 39 6.50 -17.77 19.91
C CYS A 39 5.59 -17.23 18.78
N PRO A 40 4.27 -17.28 18.91
CA PRO A 40 3.36 -16.61 17.97
C PRO A 40 3.56 -15.09 17.96
N GLY A 41 3.38 -14.45 16.80
CA GLY A 41 3.60 -13.00 16.65
C GLY A 41 2.75 -12.14 17.58
N ASP A 42 1.49 -12.54 17.82
CA ASP A 42 0.58 -11.87 18.78
C ASP A 42 1.03 -12.00 20.24
N ASP A 43 1.76 -13.07 20.58
CA ASP A 43 2.28 -13.31 21.94
C ASP A 43 3.64 -12.64 22.15
N HIS A 44 4.45 -12.45 21.09
CA HIS A 44 5.79 -11.86 21.20
C HIS A 44 5.77 -10.49 21.88
N VAL A 45 4.82 -9.62 21.51
CA VAL A 45 4.59 -8.31 22.16
C VAL A 45 4.29 -8.45 23.66
N LEU A 46 3.46 -9.43 24.03
CA LEU A 46 3.10 -9.67 25.42
C LEU A 46 4.27 -10.25 26.24
N VAL A 47 5.08 -11.13 25.62
CA VAL A 47 6.29 -11.73 26.21
C VAL A 47 7.35 -10.65 26.46
N GLU A 48 7.65 -9.79 25.47
CA GLU A 48 8.58 -8.66 25.63
C GLU A 48 8.10 -7.71 26.74
N GLN A 49 6.81 -7.39 26.79
CA GLN A 49 6.26 -6.59 27.89
C GLN A 49 6.45 -7.26 29.26
N ILE A 50 6.18 -8.56 29.41
CA ILE A 50 6.37 -9.28 30.68
C ILE A 50 7.84 -9.24 31.10
N LEU A 51 8.77 -9.49 30.17
CA LEU A 51 10.21 -9.47 30.44
C LEU A 51 10.70 -8.06 30.81
N ASN A 52 10.26 -7.02 30.09
CA ASN A 52 10.56 -5.62 30.40
C ASN A 52 9.94 -5.17 31.73
N ASP A 53 8.71 -5.59 32.05
CA ASP A 53 8.06 -5.31 33.33
C ASP A 53 8.83 -5.98 34.49
N ARG A 54 9.29 -7.22 34.31
CA ARG A 54 10.13 -7.92 35.31
C ARG A 54 11.51 -7.24 35.47
N LEU A 55 12.15 -6.81 34.39
CA LEU A 55 13.43 -6.05 34.42
C LEU A 55 13.28 -4.72 35.16
N GLN A 56 12.23 -3.96 34.85
CA GLN A 56 11.97 -2.66 35.47
C GLN A 56 11.68 -2.80 36.98
N LYS A 57 10.88 -3.79 37.39
CA LYS A 57 10.64 -4.12 38.82
C LYS A 57 11.93 -4.44 39.58
N ALA A 58 12.93 -5.01 38.90
CA ALA A 58 14.22 -5.36 39.47
C ALA A 58 15.29 -4.24 39.34
N GLY A 59 14.89 -3.01 38.96
CA GLY A 59 15.77 -1.85 38.89
C GLY A 59 16.64 -1.76 37.64
N ILE A 60 16.33 -2.51 36.57
CA ILE A 60 16.97 -2.36 35.25
C ILE A 60 16.01 -1.63 34.33
N THR A 61 16.42 -0.49 33.76
CA THR A 61 15.63 0.25 32.77
C THR A 61 15.59 -0.52 31.44
N PRO A 62 14.41 -1.01 30.98
CA PRO A 62 14.28 -1.66 29.68
C PRO A 62 14.17 -0.64 28.54
N ASP A 63 14.62 -1.01 27.33
CA ASP A 63 14.32 -0.27 26.11
C ASP A 63 12.96 -0.75 25.57
N ARG A 64 11.86 -0.15 26.02
CA ARG A 64 10.49 -0.57 25.65
C ARG A 64 10.18 -0.49 24.15
N LYS A 65 11.07 0.04 23.30
CA LYS A 65 10.97 -0.12 21.85
C LYS A 65 11.10 -1.57 21.39
N THR A 66 11.64 -2.48 22.20
CA THR A 66 11.65 -3.93 21.91
C THR A 66 10.26 -4.56 21.93
N GLU A 67 9.26 -3.92 22.54
CA GLU A 67 7.88 -4.41 22.59
C GLU A 67 7.15 -4.31 21.24
N GLN A 68 7.79 -3.75 20.21
CA GLN A 68 7.25 -3.64 18.85
C GLN A 68 7.63 -4.87 18.00
N ALA A 69 6.61 -5.54 17.44
CA ALA A 69 6.84 -6.64 16.51
C ALA A 69 7.63 -6.16 15.26
N GLY A 70 8.71 -6.87 14.93
CA GLY A 70 9.56 -6.57 13.77
C GLY A 70 10.86 -5.80 14.09
N GLN A 71 11.13 -5.46 15.35
CA GLN A 71 12.37 -4.76 15.73
C GLN A 71 13.62 -5.64 15.53
N ILE A 72 14.56 -5.20 14.69
CA ILE A 72 15.78 -5.96 14.35
C ILE A 72 16.74 -6.01 15.56
N CYS A 73 17.01 -7.22 16.05
CA CYS A 73 18.05 -7.48 17.04
C CYS A 73 19.40 -7.76 16.37
N TYR A 74 20.24 -6.73 16.24
CA TYR A 74 21.60 -6.89 15.72
C TYR A 74 22.44 -7.79 16.64
N LEU A 75 23.23 -8.70 16.07
CA LEU A 75 24.18 -9.55 16.77
C LEU A 75 25.31 -8.74 17.46
N PRO A 76 26.11 -9.36 18.37
CA PRO A 76 27.16 -8.66 19.10
C PRO A 76 28.17 -7.94 18.19
N ASN A 77 28.41 -6.66 18.46
CA ASN A 77 29.35 -5.80 17.76
C ASN A 77 30.22 -5.13 18.82
N ALA A 78 31.50 -5.51 18.88
CA ALA A 78 32.41 -5.08 19.94
C ALA A 78 32.80 -3.60 19.80
N GLY A 79 32.92 -2.94 20.96
CA GLY A 79 33.52 -1.63 21.15
C GLY A 79 34.45 -1.66 22.36
N ASP A 80 34.99 -0.51 22.75
CA ASP A 80 36.09 -0.40 23.72
C ASP A 80 35.76 -0.92 25.12
N PHE A 81 34.47 -0.96 25.48
CA PHE A 81 33.95 -1.49 26.74
C PHE A 81 33.12 -2.78 26.54
N TYR A 82 33.38 -3.56 25.50
CA TYR A 82 32.65 -4.78 25.23
C TYR A 82 32.97 -5.88 26.25
N ASP A 83 31.92 -6.39 26.88
CA ASP A 83 31.93 -7.59 27.72
C ASP A 83 30.68 -8.42 27.43
N HIS A 84 30.74 -9.73 27.70
CA HIS A 84 29.64 -10.65 27.47
C HIS A 84 29.60 -11.79 28.49
N HIS A 85 28.39 -12.26 28.75
CA HIS A 85 28.12 -13.34 29.69
C HIS A 85 27.11 -14.31 29.08
N LEU A 86 27.50 -15.57 28.96
CA LEU A 86 26.60 -16.68 28.59
C LEU A 86 26.20 -17.44 29.85
N GLU A 87 24.93 -17.37 30.22
CA GLU A 87 24.38 -18.19 31.30
C GLU A 87 24.01 -19.57 30.76
N GLN A 88 24.53 -20.63 31.39
CA GLN A 88 24.12 -22.00 31.12
C GLN A 88 22.83 -22.34 31.88
N GLY A 89 21.91 -23.04 31.23
CA GLY A 89 20.60 -23.37 31.78
C GLY A 89 19.65 -23.93 30.72
N GLU A 90 18.37 -24.02 31.07
CA GLU A 90 17.32 -24.44 30.14
C GLU A 90 16.83 -23.28 29.26
N PRO A 91 16.35 -23.55 28.02
CA PRO A 91 15.61 -22.55 27.25
C PRO A 91 14.35 -22.07 28.00
N LEU A 92 13.89 -20.85 27.69
CA LEU A 92 12.65 -20.31 28.25
C LEU A 92 11.44 -21.02 27.63
N ASP A 93 10.59 -21.60 28.47
CA ASP A 93 9.34 -22.24 28.11
C ASP A 93 8.19 -21.27 28.36
N LEU A 94 7.61 -20.71 27.29
CA LEU A 94 6.58 -19.67 27.39
C LEU A 94 5.33 -20.13 28.15
N ILE A 95 5.07 -21.45 28.20
CA ILE A 95 3.92 -22.02 28.91
C ILE A 95 4.28 -22.22 30.38
N LYS A 96 5.44 -22.80 30.70
CA LYS A 96 5.83 -23.10 32.08
C LYS A 96 6.35 -21.90 32.86
N ASP A 97 7.09 -21.00 32.21
CA ASP A 97 7.84 -19.93 32.88
C ASP A 97 7.09 -18.57 32.89
N LEU A 98 6.21 -18.36 31.91
CA LEU A 98 5.45 -17.12 31.70
C LEU A 98 3.92 -17.32 31.56
N GLY A 99 3.42 -18.56 31.57
CA GLY A 99 2.04 -18.88 31.14
C GLY A 99 0.95 -18.11 31.87
N ASP A 100 1.05 -17.98 33.20
CA ASP A 100 0.07 -17.26 34.02
C ASP A 100 0.04 -15.76 33.72
N GLU A 101 1.22 -15.12 33.59
CA GLU A 101 1.33 -13.70 33.24
C GLU A 101 0.87 -13.43 31.79
N LEU A 102 1.19 -14.34 30.86
CA LEU A 102 0.77 -14.26 29.47
C LEU A 102 -0.76 -14.39 29.34
N ASN A 103 -1.36 -15.33 30.05
CA ASN A 103 -2.82 -15.49 30.10
C ASN A 103 -3.50 -14.30 30.79
N ALA A 104 -2.93 -13.77 31.87
CA ALA A 104 -3.44 -12.54 32.51
C ALA A 104 -3.42 -11.33 31.56
N LYS A 105 -2.32 -11.12 30.80
CA LYS A 105 -2.27 -10.05 29.80
C LYS A 105 -3.23 -10.26 28.62
N ARG A 106 -3.42 -11.52 28.16
CA ARG A 106 -4.43 -11.86 27.14
C ARG A 106 -5.85 -11.54 27.61
N ILE A 107 -6.21 -11.90 28.85
CA ILE A 107 -7.51 -11.59 29.45
C ILE A 107 -7.72 -10.07 29.53
N LEU A 108 -6.73 -9.33 30.06
CA LEU A 108 -6.81 -7.86 30.15
C LEU A 108 -6.95 -7.19 28.77
N ARG A 109 -6.30 -7.72 27.73
CA ARG A 109 -6.47 -7.24 26.33
C ARG A 109 -7.91 -7.44 25.85
N ILE A 110 -8.45 -8.65 26.02
CA ILE A 110 -9.84 -8.98 25.63
C ILE A 110 -10.84 -8.11 26.41
N GLU A 111 -10.67 -7.95 27.72
CA GLU A 111 -11.51 -7.08 28.54
C GLU A 111 -11.41 -5.60 28.16
N ALA A 112 -10.24 -5.11 27.75
CA ALA A 112 -10.06 -3.73 27.30
C ALA A 112 -10.71 -3.50 25.93
N GLU A 113 -10.61 -4.46 25.02
CA GLU A 113 -11.30 -4.45 23.72
C GLU A 113 -12.83 -4.50 23.91
N GLN A 114 -13.33 -5.37 24.80
CA GLN A 114 -14.76 -5.45 25.15
C GLN A 114 -15.26 -4.17 25.84
N ARG A 115 -14.51 -3.60 26.80
CA ARG A 115 -14.86 -2.32 27.44
C ARG A 115 -14.93 -1.18 26.42
N ARG A 116 -13.96 -1.08 25.51
CA ARG A 116 -14.00 -0.10 24.40
C ARG A 116 -15.21 -0.29 23.50
N GLN A 117 -15.62 -1.54 23.24
CA GLN A 117 -16.79 -1.84 22.42
C GLN A 117 -18.11 -1.49 23.14
N GLN A 118 -18.22 -1.80 24.43
CA GLN A 118 -19.37 -1.41 25.26
C GLN A 118 -19.49 0.12 25.41
N GLN A 119 -18.37 0.81 25.68
CA GLN A 119 -18.33 2.27 25.76
C GLN A 119 -18.75 2.93 24.43
N ARG A 120 -18.36 2.38 23.27
CA ARG A 120 -18.83 2.84 21.96
C ARG A 120 -20.34 2.67 21.77
N VAL A 121 -20.91 1.56 22.23
CA VAL A 121 -22.36 1.30 22.15
C VAL A 121 -23.14 2.22 23.11
N GLU A 122 -22.67 2.42 24.33
CA GLU A 122 -23.33 3.28 25.31
C GLU A 122 -23.20 4.77 24.96
N ALA A 123 -22.05 5.22 24.45
CA ALA A 123 -21.85 6.57 23.92
C ALA A 123 -22.79 6.83 22.73
N ARG A 124 -22.92 5.85 21.82
CA ARG A 124 -23.88 5.94 20.70
C ARG A 124 -25.33 6.05 21.20
N ARG A 125 -25.75 5.23 22.18
CA ARG A 125 -27.11 5.31 22.74
C ARG A 125 -27.38 6.66 23.41
N LYS A 126 -26.44 7.17 24.21
CA LYS A 126 -26.55 8.49 24.85
C LYS A 126 -26.51 9.65 23.84
N ALA A 127 -25.85 9.48 22.69
CA ALA A 127 -25.91 10.44 21.59
C ALA A 127 -27.27 10.40 20.87
N GLU A 128 -27.82 9.21 20.61
CA GLU A 128 -29.17 9.03 20.03
C GLU A 128 -30.26 9.62 20.96
N GLU A 129 -30.15 9.43 22.29
CA GLU A 129 -31.03 10.04 23.30
C GLU A 129 -30.93 11.58 23.36
N ARG A 130 -29.76 12.17 23.09
CA ARG A 130 -29.52 13.64 23.14
C ARG A 130 -29.80 14.36 21.83
N LEU A 131 -29.72 13.69 20.68
CA LEU A 131 -30.15 14.26 19.39
C LEU A 131 -31.63 14.66 19.39
N ALA A 132 -32.43 14.03 20.26
CA ALA A 132 -33.85 14.34 20.43
C ALA A 132 -34.14 15.65 21.19
N SER A 133 -33.16 16.26 21.90
CA SER A 133 -33.42 17.40 22.81
C SER A 133 -32.96 18.78 22.31
N GLY A 134 -32.28 18.86 21.16
CA GLY A 134 -32.09 20.09 20.37
C GLY A 134 -31.40 21.31 21.02
N ILE A 135 -30.06 21.33 21.01
CA ILE A 135 -29.14 22.48 20.72
C ILE A 135 -27.72 22.15 21.25
N GLY A 136 -26.70 22.53 20.48
CA GLY A 136 -25.28 22.53 20.87
C GLY A 136 -24.36 22.45 19.65
N SER A 137 -23.32 23.30 19.59
CA SER A 137 -22.29 23.23 18.53
C SER A 137 -21.43 21.96 18.69
N PRO A 138 -20.59 21.58 17.70
CA PRO A 138 -19.64 20.48 17.86
C PRO A 138 -18.73 20.58 19.08
N ILE A 139 -18.39 21.81 19.47
CA ILE A 139 -17.57 22.11 20.64
C ILE A 139 -18.38 21.91 21.92
N ASP A 140 -19.63 22.39 21.97
CA ASP A 140 -20.52 22.16 23.12
C ASP A 140 -20.85 20.67 23.29
N ALA A 141 -21.08 19.96 22.19
CA ALA A 141 -21.34 18.53 22.17
C ALA A 141 -20.12 17.72 22.63
N TYR A 142 -18.91 18.13 22.25
CA TYR A 142 -17.66 17.56 22.77
C TYR A 142 -17.50 17.84 24.27
N ASN A 143 -17.63 19.10 24.70
CA ASN A 143 -17.47 19.53 26.10
C ASN A 143 -18.53 18.89 27.03
N ALA A 144 -19.76 18.67 26.56
CA ALA A 144 -20.82 17.97 27.30
C ALA A 144 -20.71 16.43 27.26
N ALA A 145 -19.89 15.87 26.37
CA ALA A 145 -19.57 14.45 26.32
C ALA A 145 -18.31 14.10 27.13
N ASN A 146 -17.39 15.05 27.30
CA ASN A 146 -16.07 14.83 27.90
C ASN A 146 -15.80 15.89 29.00
N PRO A 147 -16.13 15.62 30.28
CA PRO A 147 -15.81 16.51 31.40
C PRO A 147 -14.32 16.84 31.47
N ILE A 148 -13.98 18.08 31.81
CA ILE A 148 -12.59 18.58 31.82
C ILE A 148 -11.71 17.76 32.76
N GLU A 149 -12.26 17.32 33.89
CA GLU A 149 -11.59 16.48 34.88
C GLU A 149 -11.15 15.14 34.28
N ASP A 150 -12.04 14.46 33.55
CA ASP A 150 -11.76 13.18 32.91
C ASP A 150 -10.72 13.34 31.78
N VAL A 151 -10.84 14.43 31.01
CA VAL A 151 -9.92 14.76 29.91
C VAL A 151 -8.51 15.06 30.45
N LEU A 152 -8.39 15.88 31.51
CA LEU A 152 -7.11 16.16 32.17
C LEU A 152 -6.46 14.88 32.71
N GLU A 153 -7.23 14.02 33.39
CA GLU A 153 -6.71 12.74 33.90
C GLU A 153 -6.28 11.80 32.76
N SER A 154 -7.01 11.78 31.64
CA SER A 154 -6.64 11.00 30.44
C SER A 154 -5.31 11.44 29.81
N TYR A 155 -5.00 12.73 29.85
CA TYR A 155 -3.71 13.30 29.42
C TYR A 155 -2.64 13.29 30.52
N GLY A 156 -2.88 12.59 31.64
CA GLY A 156 -1.89 12.29 32.67
C GLY A 156 -1.74 13.34 33.77
N TYR A 157 -2.63 14.33 33.85
CA TYR A 157 -2.70 15.23 35.00
C TYR A 157 -3.17 14.46 36.24
N LYS A 158 -2.57 14.73 37.40
CA LYS A 158 -2.87 14.01 38.65
C LYS A 158 -3.55 14.92 39.66
N LYS A 159 -4.78 14.57 40.07
CA LYS A 159 -5.52 15.31 41.09
C LYS A 159 -4.81 15.25 42.46
N LYS A 160 -4.65 16.40 43.10
CA LYS A 160 -4.07 16.60 44.44
C LYS A 160 -4.88 17.68 45.17
N GLY A 161 -5.89 17.26 45.93
CA GLY A 161 -6.89 18.17 46.48
C GLY A 161 -7.75 18.77 45.36
N ASP A 162 -8.09 20.06 45.48
CA ASP A 162 -8.93 20.78 44.50
C ASP A 162 -8.16 21.24 43.24
N ARG A 163 -6.94 20.73 43.02
CA ARG A 163 -6.06 21.09 41.90
C ARG A 163 -5.42 19.88 41.26
N TYR A 164 -4.99 20.06 40.02
CA TYR A 164 -4.34 19.07 39.18
C TYR A 164 -2.84 19.41 39.01
N LEU A 165 -2.01 18.38 39.12
CA LEU A 165 -0.58 18.40 38.85
C LEU A 165 -0.33 18.00 37.39
N SER A 166 0.27 18.90 36.62
CA SER A 166 0.67 18.63 35.23
C SER A 166 1.71 17.51 35.13
N PRO A 167 1.63 16.62 34.12
CA PRO A 167 2.68 15.65 33.83
C PRO A 167 4.01 16.32 33.48
N ASN A 168 3.98 17.58 33.04
CA ASN A 168 5.15 18.39 32.68
C ASN A 168 5.69 19.23 33.87
N SER A 169 5.12 19.11 35.07
CA SER A 169 5.53 19.91 36.24
C SER A 169 6.80 19.35 36.89
N SER A 170 7.90 20.12 36.79
CA SER A 170 9.17 19.84 37.47
C SER A 170 9.18 20.19 38.96
N SER A 171 8.25 21.05 39.42
CA SER A 171 8.15 21.48 40.82
C SER A 171 7.31 20.56 41.71
N GLY A 172 6.59 19.60 41.12
CA GLY A 172 5.70 18.67 41.84
C GLY A 172 4.45 19.29 42.50
N THR A 173 4.26 20.60 42.33
CA THR A 173 3.17 21.40 42.92
C THR A 173 1.97 21.45 41.95
N PRO A 174 0.74 21.20 42.41
CA PRO A 174 -0.46 21.25 41.57
C PRO A 174 -0.90 22.70 41.33
N GLY A 175 -0.96 23.09 40.05
CA GLY A 175 -1.21 24.48 39.62
C GLY A 175 -2.34 24.66 38.61
N VAL A 176 -2.97 23.59 38.14
CA VAL A 176 -4.18 23.66 37.31
C VAL A 176 -5.42 23.51 38.20
N SER A 177 -6.40 24.40 38.08
CA SER A 177 -7.70 24.31 38.74
C SER A 177 -8.82 24.33 37.72
N VAL A 178 -9.85 23.51 37.92
CA VAL A 178 -11.08 23.54 37.11
C VAL A 178 -12.13 24.35 37.86
N LYS A 179 -12.77 25.30 37.17
CA LYS A 179 -13.84 26.13 37.72
C LYS A 179 -14.78 26.60 36.60
N ASP A 180 -16.08 26.63 36.87
CA ASP A 180 -17.10 27.19 35.97
C ASP A 180 -17.03 26.60 34.54
N GLY A 181 -16.71 25.31 34.42
CA GLY A 181 -16.59 24.61 33.13
C GLY A 181 -15.34 24.94 32.31
N ARG A 182 -14.30 25.53 32.91
CA ARG A 182 -12.99 25.79 32.29
C ARG A 182 -11.84 25.36 33.19
N TRP A 183 -10.72 24.94 32.60
CA TRP A 183 -9.45 24.79 33.33
C TRP A 183 -8.66 26.09 33.29
N ILE A 184 -7.88 26.35 34.35
CA ILE A 184 -7.02 27.52 34.49
C ILE A 184 -5.69 27.04 35.07
N SER A 185 -4.57 27.34 34.42
CA SER A 185 -3.22 27.07 34.94
C SER A 185 -2.57 28.31 35.55
N SER A 186 -1.86 28.09 36.65
CA SER A 186 -0.99 29.07 37.32
C SER A 186 0.51 28.75 37.20
N HIS A 187 0.88 27.80 36.32
CA HIS A 187 2.28 27.41 36.08
C HIS A 187 2.69 27.61 34.61
N GLY A 188 3.85 28.25 34.41
CA GLY A 188 4.39 28.59 33.09
C GLY A 188 4.72 27.39 32.19
N SER A 189 4.87 26.19 32.75
CA SER A 189 5.08 24.94 31.99
C SER A 189 3.85 24.54 31.17
N ASP A 190 2.64 24.74 31.73
CA ASP A 190 1.40 24.48 30.99
C ASP A 190 1.06 25.68 30.10
N GLU A 191 1.32 26.91 30.55
CA GLU A 191 1.07 28.13 29.78
C GLU A 191 1.78 28.13 28.41
N ALA A 192 3.04 27.72 28.36
CA ALA A 192 3.80 27.62 27.13
C ALA A 192 3.41 26.42 26.24
N THR A 193 2.62 25.48 26.76
CA THR A 193 2.26 24.22 26.09
C THR A 193 0.83 24.25 25.58
N ILE A 194 -0.14 24.51 26.46
CA ILE A 194 -1.60 24.49 26.19
C ILE A 194 -2.29 25.84 26.43
N GLY A 195 -1.58 26.86 26.92
CA GLY A 195 -2.14 28.18 27.25
C GLY A 195 -2.53 28.36 28.72
N LYS A 196 -3.02 29.55 29.08
CA LYS A 196 -3.38 29.92 30.46
C LYS A 196 -4.68 29.30 30.95
N SER A 197 -5.67 29.15 30.07
CA SER A 197 -6.98 28.59 30.38
C SER A 197 -7.70 28.13 29.11
N GLY A 198 -8.66 27.22 29.26
CA GLY A 198 -9.42 26.64 28.16
C GLY A 198 -10.57 25.75 28.65
N ASP A 199 -11.24 25.07 27.72
CA ASP A 199 -12.20 24.00 28.01
C ASP A 199 -11.68 22.60 27.60
N ALA A 200 -12.53 21.58 27.58
CA ALA A 200 -12.13 20.21 27.26
C ALA A 200 -11.78 20.05 25.77
N PHE A 201 -12.44 20.81 24.89
CA PHE A 201 -12.15 20.80 23.47
C PHE A 201 -10.81 21.47 23.16
N ASP A 202 -10.44 22.54 23.87
CA ASP A 202 -9.09 23.12 23.76
C ASP A 202 -7.97 22.09 24.06
N LEU A 203 -8.17 21.22 25.06
CA LEU A 203 -7.25 20.13 25.37
C LEU A 203 -7.21 19.06 24.26
N PHE A 204 -8.37 18.72 23.70
CA PHE A 204 -8.50 17.77 22.59
C PHE A 204 -7.81 18.25 21.30
N VAL A 205 -8.00 19.53 20.95
CA VAL A 205 -7.28 20.21 19.86
C VAL A 205 -5.77 20.06 20.05
N PHE A 206 -5.26 20.29 21.27
CA PHE A 206 -3.83 20.21 21.53
C PHE A 206 -3.28 18.79 21.54
N PHE A 207 -3.81 17.90 22.39
CA PHE A 207 -3.19 16.60 22.65
C PHE A 207 -3.45 15.57 21.53
N ASP A 208 -4.69 15.49 21.04
CA ASP A 208 -5.06 14.48 20.03
C ASP A 208 -4.86 14.99 18.59
N HIS A 209 -4.97 16.31 18.39
CA HIS A 209 -4.85 16.95 17.07
C HIS A 209 -3.63 17.87 16.91
N ARG A 210 -2.70 17.90 17.88
CA ARG A 210 -1.41 18.64 17.81
C ARG A 210 -1.55 20.15 17.58
N GLY A 211 -2.66 20.74 18.01
CA GLY A 211 -2.99 22.15 17.81
C GLY A 211 -3.79 22.45 16.53
N ASP A 212 -4.16 21.44 15.74
CA ASP A 212 -4.99 21.60 14.54
C ASP A 212 -6.48 21.68 14.92
N PHE A 213 -6.98 22.92 15.04
CA PHE A 213 -8.35 23.22 15.42
C PHE A 213 -9.38 22.71 14.39
N ASP A 214 -9.10 22.83 13.09
CA ASP A 214 -10.05 22.43 12.05
C ASP A 214 -10.17 20.89 11.96
N ALA A 215 -9.06 20.17 12.13
CA ALA A 215 -9.07 18.71 12.23
C ALA A 215 -9.86 18.25 13.47
N ALA A 216 -9.65 18.89 14.63
CA ALA A 216 -10.39 18.58 15.85
C ALA A 216 -11.89 18.92 15.75
N MET A 217 -12.24 20.06 15.15
CA MET A 217 -13.64 20.49 15.01
C MET A 217 -14.40 19.58 14.04
N LYS A 218 -13.74 19.15 12.96
CA LYS A 218 -14.28 18.13 12.04
C LYS A 218 -14.39 16.74 12.69
N ALA A 219 -13.45 16.36 13.55
CA ALA A 219 -13.51 15.12 14.33
C ALA A 219 -14.68 15.15 15.34
N ALA A 220 -14.86 16.26 16.07
CA ALA A 220 -15.99 16.44 16.97
C ALA A 220 -17.33 16.48 16.21
N ALA A 221 -17.44 17.25 15.11
CA ALA A 221 -18.66 17.33 14.31
C ALA A 221 -19.05 15.98 13.68
N GLY A 222 -18.06 15.22 13.18
CA GLY A 222 -18.27 13.88 12.66
C GLY A 222 -18.61 12.82 13.72
N THR A 223 -18.25 13.05 14.98
CA THR A 223 -18.53 12.13 16.09
C THR A 223 -19.83 12.48 16.83
N TYR A 224 -20.21 13.76 16.89
CA TYR A 224 -21.26 14.25 17.80
C TYR A 224 -22.39 15.05 17.15
N CYS A 225 -22.38 15.37 15.84
CA CYS A 225 -23.34 16.34 15.25
C CYS A 225 -24.11 15.95 13.96
N GLN A 226 -24.05 14.72 13.45
CA GLN A 226 -24.74 14.38 12.18
C GLN A 226 -26.06 13.60 12.36
N SER A 227 -27.17 14.16 11.87
CA SER A 227 -28.25 13.36 11.22
C SER A 227 -29.16 14.20 10.30
N ARG A 228 -29.84 13.49 9.38
CA ARG A 228 -30.89 13.91 8.42
C ARG A 228 -30.47 14.78 7.21
N GLY A 229 -30.47 14.13 6.04
CA GLY A 229 -30.90 14.75 4.78
C GLY A 229 -32.36 14.37 4.49
N ASP A 230 -33.04 15.11 3.61
CA ASP A 230 -34.45 14.86 3.28
C ASP A 230 -34.83 15.39 1.88
N SER A 231 -35.97 14.91 1.34
CA SER A 231 -36.60 15.16 0.03
C SER A 231 -35.85 14.63 -1.21
N SER A 232 -36.48 14.04 -2.24
CA SER A 232 -37.86 13.55 -2.51
C SER A 232 -37.84 12.82 -3.89
N SER A 233 -38.80 12.04 -4.42
CA SER A 233 -39.99 11.23 -4.01
C SER A 233 -40.53 10.58 -5.33
N PRO A 234 -41.56 9.68 -5.38
CA PRO A 234 -42.37 9.02 -4.33
C PRO A 234 -42.40 7.46 -4.42
N GLY A 235 -42.70 6.78 -3.31
CA GLY A 235 -42.94 5.32 -3.27
C GLY A 235 -44.22 5.00 -2.48
N VAL A 236 -45.01 4.03 -2.95
CA VAL A 236 -46.34 3.68 -2.42
C VAL A 236 -46.25 2.93 -1.09
N GLU A 237 -47.01 3.36 -0.08
CA GLU A 237 -47.16 2.65 1.19
C GLU A 237 -48.12 1.46 1.08
N PHE A 238 -47.73 0.32 1.65
CA PHE A 238 -48.67 -0.72 2.11
C PHE A 238 -48.25 -1.18 3.51
N GLY A 239 -49.22 -1.13 4.45
CA GLY A 239 -48.99 -1.44 5.86
C GLY A 239 -49.01 -2.95 6.20
N PRO A 240 -48.57 -3.33 7.41
CA PRO A 240 -48.42 -4.71 7.81
C PRO A 240 -49.63 -5.23 8.62
N ASP A 241 -50.68 -5.71 7.95
CA ASP A 241 -51.82 -6.38 8.59
C ASP A 241 -52.28 -7.59 7.75
N PHE A 242 -51.67 -8.77 7.95
CA PHE A 242 -52.21 -10.05 7.48
C PHE A 242 -51.61 -11.26 8.24
N PHE A 243 -51.84 -11.33 9.55
CA PHE A 243 -51.79 -12.58 10.31
C PHE A 243 -52.97 -12.64 11.30
N GLU A 244 -53.46 -13.87 11.53
CA GLU A 244 -54.69 -14.23 12.26
C GLU A 244 -56.00 -13.89 11.49
N ASN A 245 -56.84 -14.86 11.13
CA ASN A 245 -57.42 -15.80 12.10
C ASN A 245 -57.95 -17.14 11.48
N SER A 246 -58.12 -18.12 12.38
CA SER A 246 -59.09 -19.24 12.38
C SER A 246 -59.09 -20.35 11.30
N GLY A 247 -59.10 -21.62 11.76
CA GLY A 247 -59.90 -22.68 11.10
C GLY A 247 -59.37 -24.13 11.09
N GLN A 248 -59.38 -24.84 12.23
CA GLN A 248 -59.36 -26.32 12.28
C GLN A 248 -60.67 -26.90 11.68
N ALA A 249 -60.80 -28.14 11.17
CA ALA A 249 -59.87 -29.25 10.90
C ALA A 249 -60.55 -30.29 9.97
N THR A 250 -59.80 -31.18 9.30
CA THR A 250 -60.11 -32.63 9.16
C THR A 250 -58.92 -33.41 8.54
N VAL A 251 -58.99 -34.74 8.57
CA VAL A 251 -57.84 -35.66 8.48
C VAL A 251 -57.74 -36.37 7.12
N ALA A 252 -56.50 -36.66 6.70
CA ALA A 252 -56.06 -37.58 5.63
C ALA A 252 -56.33 -37.22 4.16
N ALA A 253 -55.25 -36.98 3.40
CA ALA A 253 -54.89 -37.81 2.23
C ALA A 253 -53.50 -37.43 1.66
N VAL A 254 -52.83 -38.45 1.11
CA VAL A 254 -51.43 -38.51 0.66
C VAL A 254 -51.14 -37.74 -0.64
N ALA A 255 -49.94 -37.15 -0.73
CA ALA A 255 -49.15 -36.78 -1.92
C ALA A 255 -49.78 -35.93 -3.05
N SER A 256 -49.31 -34.69 -3.16
CA SER A 256 -48.36 -34.35 -4.25
C SER A 256 -47.61 -33.06 -3.91
N VAL A 257 -46.27 -33.10 -3.92
CA VAL A 257 -45.48 -31.87 -3.99
C VAL A 257 -45.41 -31.52 -5.47
N ALA A 258 -46.16 -30.50 -5.89
CA ALA A 258 -46.00 -29.94 -7.22
C ALA A 258 -44.55 -29.49 -7.37
N VAL A 259 -43.81 -30.11 -8.30
CA VAL A 259 -42.45 -29.68 -8.63
C VAL A 259 -42.56 -28.33 -9.31
N ALA A 260 -42.34 -27.26 -8.54
CA ALA A 260 -42.27 -25.90 -9.07
C ALA A 260 -41.25 -25.88 -10.22
N LYS A 261 -41.75 -25.59 -11.41
CA LYS A 261 -40.97 -25.61 -12.65
C LYS A 261 -39.91 -24.52 -12.55
N TRP A 262 -38.64 -24.89 -12.71
CA TRP A 262 -37.54 -23.94 -12.66
C TRP A 262 -37.69 -22.88 -13.77
N PRO A 263 -37.50 -21.58 -13.46
CA PRO A 263 -37.29 -20.58 -14.50
C PRO A 263 -35.99 -20.85 -15.26
N GLU A 264 -35.84 -20.24 -16.43
CA GLU A 264 -34.58 -20.30 -17.18
C GLU A 264 -33.49 -19.50 -16.42
N PRO A 265 -32.31 -20.07 -16.16
CA PRO A 265 -31.31 -19.43 -15.31
C PRO A 265 -30.64 -18.26 -16.04
N ILE A 266 -30.68 -17.09 -15.41
CA ILE A 266 -30.02 -15.87 -15.90
C ILE A 266 -28.51 -15.99 -15.66
N SER A 267 -27.69 -15.40 -16.53
CA SER A 267 -26.24 -15.32 -16.31
C SER A 267 -25.92 -14.14 -15.40
N LEU A 268 -25.18 -14.39 -14.31
CA LEU A 268 -24.80 -13.36 -13.33
C LEU A 268 -23.78 -12.35 -13.88
N VAL A 269 -22.98 -12.77 -14.86
CA VAL A 269 -22.12 -11.89 -15.67
C VAL A 269 -22.16 -12.39 -17.11
N VAL A 270 -21.84 -11.49 -18.04
CA VAL A 270 -21.18 -11.90 -19.29
C VAL A 270 -19.74 -12.27 -18.92
N ASN A 271 -19.53 -13.52 -18.48
CA ASN A 271 -18.19 -14.05 -18.17
C ASN A 271 -17.37 -14.15 -19.46
N GLN A 272 -16.71 -13.05 -19.83
CA GLN A 272 -15.62 -13.06 -20.79
C GLN A 272 -14.46 -13.77 -20.11
N ARG A 273 -14.10 -14.95 -20.60
CA ARG A 273 -12.80 -15.56 -20.28
C ARG A 273 -11.71 -14.58 -20.75
N PRO A 274 -10.56 -14.49 -20.07
CA PRO A 274 -9.45 -13.71 -20.61
C PRO A 274 -9.08 -14.26 -21.99
N ASP A 275 -8.99 -13.37 -22.97
CA ASP A 275 -8.43 -13.74 -24.26
C ASP A 275 -6.95 -14.14 -24.08
N PRO A 276 -6.41 -15.06 -24.89
CA PRO A 276 -4.99 -15.38 -24.84
C PRO A 276 -4.14 -14.13 -25.08
N TYR A 277 -3.08 -13.95 -24.28
CA TYR A 277 -2.14 -12.85 -24.49
C TYR A 277 -1.53 -12.91 -25.90
N PRO A 278 -1.46 -11.80 -26.66
CA PRO A 278 -0.93 -11.78 -28.03
C PRO A 278 0.60 -11.92 -28.05
N LEU A 279 1.09 -13.11 -27.68
CA LEU A 279 2.52 -13.42 -27.54
C LEU A 279 3.30 -13.24 -28.85
N GLU A 280 2.69 -13.55 -30.00
CA GLU A 280 3.31 -13.37 -31.31
C GLU A 280 3.37 -11.90 -31.76
N ALA A 281 2.71 -10.98 -31.05
CA ALA A 281 2.86 -9.54 -31.26
C ALA A 281 4.04 -8.94 -30.47
N LEU A 282 4.72 -9.70 -29.59
CA LEU A 282 5.98 -9.25 -28.98
C LEU A 282 7.14 -9.45 -29.99
N PRO A 283 7.82 -8.39 -30.43
CA PRO A 283 8.76 -8.50 -31.54
C PRO A 283 10.08 -9.17 -31.14
N GLY A 284 10.64 -9.89 -32.11
CA GLY A 284 12.01 -10.38 -32.11
C GLY A 284 12.49 -11.00 -30.79
N VAL A 285 13.57 -10.44 -30.25
CA VAL A 285 14.23 -10.96 -29.03
C VAL A 285 13.35 -10.82 -27.78
N ILE A 286 12.40 -9.89 -27.73
CA ILE A 286 11.48 -9.74 -26.59
C ILE A 286 10.51 -10.93 -26.54
N GLY A 287 9.83 -11.23 -27.67
CA GLY A 287 8.88 -12.32 -27.75
C GLY A 287 9.50 -13.68 -27.46
N GLU A 288 10.68 -13.94 -28.04
CA GLU A 288 11.39 -15.21 -27.81
C GLU A 288 11.91 -15.37 -26.38
N ALA A 289 12.39 -14.31 -25.73
CA ALA A 289 12.77 -14.36 -24.31
C ALA A 289 11.56 -14.60 -23.40
N VAL A 290 10.39 -14.03 -23.71
CA VAL A 290 9.14 -14.30 -22.98
C VAL A 290 8.69 -15.75 -23.17
N LYS A 291 8.73 -16.29 -24.40
CA LYS A 291 8.44 -17.70 -24.69
C LYS A 291 9.36 -18.64 -23.89
N GLU A 292 10.67 -18.37 -23.88
CA GLU A 292 11.68 -19.17 -23.17
C GLU A 292 11.46 -19.15 -21.64
N VAL A 293 11.27 -17.97 -21.05
CA VAL A 293 10.99 -17.82 -19.61
C VAL A 293 9.67 -18.49 -19.22
N VAL A 294 8.59 -18.30 -19.96
CA VAL A 294 7.29 -18.96 -19.68
C VAL A 294 7.41 -20.49 -19.78
N GLY A 295 8.20 -21.01 -20.74
CA GLY A 295 8.40 -22.45 -20.94
C GLY A 295 8.91 -23.22 -19.71
N PHE A 296 9.75 -22.55 -18.89
CA PHE A 296 10.29 -23.08 -17.63
C PHE A 296 9.56 -22.53 -16.39
N VAL A 297 9.35 -21.21 -16.30
CA VAL A 297 8.74 -20.58 -15.13
C VAL A 297 7.27 -20.95 -15.00
N GLN A 298 6.57 -21.30 -16.09
CA GLN A 298 5.17 -21.70 -16.08
C GLN A 298 4.30 -20.76 -15.23
N CYS A 299 4.52 -19.45 -15.40
CA CYS A 299 3.62 -18.40 -14.96
C CYS A 299 2.73 -17.98 -16.15
N PRO A 300 1.68 -17.18 -15.94
CA PRO A 300 0.83 -16.72 -17.03
C PRO A 300 1.62 -15.84 -18.01
N VAL A 301 1.40 -16.01 -19.32
CA VAL A 301 2.15 -15.30 -20.37
C VAL A 301 2.12 -13.79 -20.17
N ALA A 302 0.94 -13.22 -19.90
CA ALA A 302 0.78 -11.79 -19.69
C ALA A 302 1.60 -11.25 -18.50
N LEU A 303 1.83 -12.07 -17.47
CA LEU A 303 2.66 -11.67 -16.33
C LEU A 303 4.12 -11.54 -16.75
N ALA A 304 4.68 -12.56 -17.42
CA ALA A 304 6.05 -12.53 -17.93
C ALA A 304 6.25 -11.42 -18.97
N ALA A 305 5.24 -11.18 -19.81
CA ALA A 305 5.24 -10.07 -20.76
C ALA A 305 5.27 -8.70 -20.06
N CYS A 306 4.45 -8.47 -19.03
CA CYS A 306 4.52 -7.24 -18.22
C CYS A 306 5.91 -7.06 -17.58
N SER A 307 6.51 -8.11 -17.01
CA SER A 307 7.86 -8.06 -16.45
C SER A 307 8.92 -7.67 -17.51
N ALA A 308 8.86 -8.27 -18.70
CA ALA A 308 9.76 -7.96 -19.81
C ALA A 308 9.58 -6.53 -20.34
N LEU A 309 8.33 -6.10 -20.59
CA LEU A 309 8.01 -4.76 -21.09
C LEU A 309 8.40 -3.68 -20.07
N SER A 310 8.19 -3.91 -18.78
CA SER A 310 8.64 -2.98 -17.74
C SER A 310 10.17 -2.92 -17.63
N ALA A 311 10.89 -4.03 -17.87
CA ALA A 311 12.35 -4.00 -17.94
C ALA A 311 12.85 -3.19 -19.16
N VAL A 312 12.29 -3.42 -20.36
CA VAL A 312 12.60 -2.64 -21.58
C VAL A 312 12.28 -1.16 -21.37
N SER A 313 11.08 -0.83 -20.90
CA SER A 313 10.65 0.54 -20.59
C SER A 313 11.58 1.24 -19.61
N THR A 314 12.02 0.53 -18.56
CA THR A 314 12.92 1.09 -17.54
C THR A 314 14.24 1.56 -18.12
N VAL A 315 14.77 0.85 -19.11
CA VAL A 315 16.04 1.18 -19.80
C VAL A 315 15.84 2.21 -20.91
N VAL A 316 14.85 2.02 -21.78
CA VAL A 316 14.65 2.83 -23.00
C VAL A 316 14.14 4.25 -22.71
N GLN A 317 13.35 4.46 -21.66
CA GLN A 317 12.76 5.77 -21.35
C GLN A 317 13.76 6.91 -21.17
N GLY A 318 15.03 6.60 -20.87
CA GLY A 318 16.11 7.59 -20.80
C GLY A 318 16.68 8.00 -22.16
N LEU A 319 16.54 7.13 -23.16
CA LEU A 319 17.17 7.23 -24.48
C LEU A 319 16.26 7.88 -25.51
N ALA A 320 14.94 7.65 -25.42
CA ALA A 320 13.99 8.18 -26.39
C ALA A 320 12.64 8.63 -25.81
N ASP A 321 12.18 9.78 -26.29
CA ASP A 321 10.78 10.20 -26.29
C ASP A 321 10.14 9.86 -27.66
N ILE A 322 8.82 10.02 -27.81
CA ILE A 322 8.14 9.77 -29.08
C ILE A 322 7.13 10.87 -29.47
N ARG A 323 7.18 11.30 -30.73
CA ARG A 323 6.27 12.26 -31.37
C ARG A 323 5.22 11.50 -32.17
N ARG A 324 3.98 11.51 -31.69
CA ARG A 324 2.82 10.94 -32.42
C ARG A 324 2.31 11.89 -33.50
N SER A 325 2.47 13.20 -33.30
CA SER A 325 2.08 14.29 -34.19
C SER A 325 2.79 15.57 -33.75
N GLU A 326 2.75 16.65 -34.55
CA GLU A 326 3.16 17.98 -34.07
C GLU A 326 2.45 18.28 -32.73
N ARG A 327 3.23 18.64 -31.69
CA ARG A 327 2.77 18.92 -30.31
C ARG A 327 2.15 17.74 -29.54
N LEU A 328 2.13 16.53 -30.10
CA LEU A 328 1.76 15.29 -29.41
C LEU A 328 3.02 14.47 -29.11
N GLU A 329 3.78 14.96 -28.14
CA GLU A 329 5.09 14.46 -27.71
C GLU A 329 5.02 13.97 -26.26
N GLY A 330 6.01 13.18 -25.85
CA GLY A 330 6.07 12.65 -24.49
C GLY A 330 6.87 11.35 -24.40
N PRO A 331 7.16 10.88 -23.18
CA PRO A 331 8.12 9.81 -22.94
C PRO A 331 7.64 8.45 -23.41
N THR A 332 8.58 7.53 -23.62
CA THR A 332 8.30 6.11 -23.89
C THR A 332 8.02 5.28 -22.63
N SER A 333 8.08 5.89 -21.43
CA SER A 333 7.76 5.28 -20.13
C SER A 333 6.37 4.62 -20.10
N LEU A 334 6.32 3.37 -19.63
CA LEU A 334 5.10 2.58 -19.39
C LEU A 334 4.88 2.29 -17.91
N TYR A 335 3.61 2.18 -17.53
CA TYR A 335 3.17 1.60 -16.27
C TYR A 335 2.46 0.27 -16.57
N CYS A 336 2.93 -0.84 -16.00
CA CYS A 336 2.31 -2.17 -16.14
C CYS A 336 1.78 -2.65 -14.78
N LEU A 337 0.60 -3.25 -14.78
CA LEU A 337 -0.06 -3.83 -13.60
C LEU A 337 -0.49 -5.28 -13.89
N ALA A 338 0.38 -6.22 -13.57
CA ALA A 338 0.06 -7.65 -13.60
C ALA A 338 -0.65 -8.04 -12.30
N ILE A 339 -1.86 -8.56 -12.41
CA ILE A 339 -2.71 -8.95 -11.28
C ILE A 339 -2.74 -10.48 -11.26
N ALA A 340 -2.13 -11.07 -10.24
CA ALA A 340 -1.98 -12.51 -10.13
C ALA A 340 -1.87 -12.98 -8.68
N ASP A 341 -2.30 -14.21 -8.43
CA ASP A 341 -2.45 -14.79 -7.10
C ASP A 341 -1.13 -14.90 -6.31
N SER A 342 -1.25 -15.23 -5.02
CA SER A 342 -0.10 -15.66 -4.25
C SER A 342 0.47 -16.96 -4.84
N GLY A 343 1.79 -17.10 -4.82
CA GLY A 343 2.46 -18.26 -5.39
C GLY A 343 2.55 -18.30 -6.91
N GLU A 344 2.09 -17.27 -7.65
CA GLU A 344 2.07 -17.27 -9.13
C GLU A 344 3.43 -17.01 -9.80
N ARG A 345 4.53 -17.33 -9.09
CA ARG A 345 5.92 -17.16 -9.53
C ARG A 345 6.23 -15.73 -10.02
N LYS A 346 5.50 -14.73 -9.48
CA LYS A 346 5.59 -13.29 -9.83
C LYS A 346 7.02 -12.76 -9.76
N SER A 347 7.63 -12.82 -8.58
CA SER A 347 9.01 -12.40 -8.34
C SER A 347 10.01 -13.17 -9.22
N THR A 348 9.80 -14.46 -9.44
CA THR A 348 10.66 -15.27 -10.31
C THR A 348 10.66 -14.76 -11.76
N ALA A 349 9.49 -14.40 -12.31
CA ALA A 349 9.39 -13.83 -13.65
C ALA A 349 10.02 -12.43 -13.71
N ASP A 350 9.70 -11.56 -12.74
CA ASP A 350 10.34 -10.23 -12.61
C ASP A 350 11.87 -10.35 -12.53
N ASP A 351 12.39 -11.35 -11.81
CA ASP A 351 13.82 -11.55 -11.62
C ASP A 351 14.56 -11.92 -12.89
N PHE A 352 13.96 -12.74 -13.77
CA PHE A 352 14.58 -13.09 -15.05
C PHE A 352 14.78 -11.88 -15.97
N PHE A 353 13.85 -10.92 -15.99
CA PHE A 353 13.93 -9.75 -16.87
C PHE A 353 14.63 -8.53 -16.26
N SER A 354 14.51 -8.32 -14.93
CA SER A 354 15.11 -7.17 -14.24
C SER A 354 16.58 -7.37 -13.81
N ARG A 355 17.09 -8.62 -13.82
CA ARG A 355 18.47 -8.93 -13.43
C ARG A 355 19.54 -8.07 -14.12
N PRO A 356 19.56 -7.86 -15.45
CA PRO A 356 20.59 -7.03 -16.09
C PRO A 356 20.65 -5.60 -15.55
N ILE A 357 19.50 -5.03 -15.19
CA ILE A 357 19.40 -3.67 -14.63
C ILE A 357 20.03 -3.63 -13.22
N ARG A 358 19.80 -4.65 -12.39
CA ARG A 358 20.39 -4.77 -11.04
C ARG A 358 21.89 -5.05 -11.09
N ASP A 359 22.32 -5.95 -11.98
CA ASP A 359 23.73 -6.29 -12.17
C ASP A 359 24.50 -5.05 -12.69
N TRP A 360 23.91 -4.27 -13.60
CA TRP A 360 24.46 -2.99 -14.08
C TRP A 360 24.48 -1.89 -13.01
N GLU A 361 23.39 -1.67 -12.26
CA GLU A 361 23.35 -0.68 -11.17
C GLU A 361 24.42 -0.98 -10.11
N THR A 362 24.60 -2.26 -9.77
CA THR A 362 25.66 -2.72 -8.87
C THR A 362 27.05 -2.41 -9.44
N HIS A 363 27.27 -2.68 -10.73
CA HIS A 363 28.54 -2.41 -11.40
C HIS A 363 28.88 -0.91 -11.43
N LYS A 364 27.93 -0.04 -11.80
CA LYS A 364 28.14 1.43 -11.81
C LYS A 364 28.36 2.00 -10.41
N ALA A 365 27.66 1.48 -9.39
CA ALA A 365 27.92 1.85 -8.00
C ALA A 365 29.33 1.45 -7.56
N ASP A 366 29.82 0.30 -8.00
CA ASP A 366 31.16 -0.21 -7.72
C ASP A 366 32.28 0.60 -8.41
N GLU A 367 32.11 0.93 -9.69
CA GLU A 367 32.99 1.86 -10.44
C GLU A 367 33.14 3.21 -9.69
N LYS A 368 32.05 3.73 -9.12
CA LYS A 368 32.01 5.02 -8.43
C LYS A 368 32.43 5.02 -6.96
N LYS A 369 32.82 3.86 -6.38
CA LYS A 369 33.29 3.76 -4.98
C LYS A 369 34.48 4.67 -4.65
N VAL A 370 35.38 4.92 -5.62
CA VAL A 370 36.55 5.80 -5.41
C VAL A 370 36.15 7.27 -5.43
N ASP A 371 35.34 7.68 -6.41
CA ASP A 371 34.81 9.04 -6.53
C ASP A 371 33.99 9.41 -5.28
N LEU A 372 33.15 8.49 -4.75
CA LEU A 372 32.42 8.69 -3.50
C LEU A 372 33.31 8.95 -2.29
N LYS A 373 34.43 8.22 -2.17
CA LYS A 373 35.37 8.40 -1.06
C LYS A 373 36.10 9.75 -1.15
N ARG A 374 36.45 10.18 -2.36
CA ARG A 374 37.04 11.50 -2.62
C ARG A 374 36.04 12.60 -2.23
N PHE A 375 34.82 12.54 -2.78
CA PHE A 375 33.75 13.48 -2.47
C PHE A 375 33.43 13.54 -0.96
N ALA A 376 33.35 12.40 -0.27
CA ALA A 376 33.07 12.39 1.18
C ALA A 376 34.15 13.12 2.00
N ALA A 377 35.43 13.00 1.61
CA ALA A 377 36.53 13.72 2.25
C ALA A 377 36.54 15.22 1.90
N GLU A 378 36.28 15.57 0.64
CA GLU A 378 36.17 16.96 0.16
C GLU A 378 35.00 17.68 0.85
N ASN A 379 33.82 17.06 0.89
CA ASN A 379 32.64 17.60 1.55
C ASN A 379 32.81 17.72 3.08
N GLN A 380 33.44 16.74 3.73
CA GLN A 380 33.78 16.86 5.16
C GLN A 380 34.75 18.02 5.43
N ALA A 381 35.71 18.27 4.54
CA ALA A 381 36.62 19.40 4.65
C ALA A 381 35.91 20.75 4.38
N TRP A 382 34.95 20.77 3.46
CA TRP A 382 34.12 21.95 3.18
C TRP A 382 33.19 22.29 4.35
N GLU A 383 32.45 21.31 4.90
CA GLU A 383 31.59 21.49 6.09
C GLU A 383 32.39 22.00 7.29
N ALA A 384 33.58 21.46 7.52
CA ALA A 384 34.46 21.92 8.59
C ALA A 384 34.91 23.39 8.41
N ARG A 385 35.20 23.82 7.17
CA ARG A 385 35.50 25.23 6.84
C ARG A 385 34.27 26.12 7.04
N LYS A 386 33.09 25.67 6.58
CA LYS A 386 31.82 26.39 6.70
C LYS A 386 31.45 26.63 8.17
N ALA A 387 31.50 25.60 8.99
CA ALA A 387 31.29 25.70 10.44
C ALA A 387 32.32 26.63 11.12
N GLY A 388 33.58 26.61 10.67
CA GLY A 388 34.63 27.51 11.14
C GLY A 388 34.33 28.99 10.83
N ILE A 389 33.97 29.31 9.58
CA ILE A 389 33.64 30.68 9.16
C ILE A 389 32.38 31.18 9.88
N LEU A 390 31.32 30.37 9.96
CA LEU A 390 30.10 30.69 10.71
C LEU A 390 30.37 30.98 12.19
N THR A 391 31.29 30.24 12.81
CA THR A 391 31.73 30.48 14.19
C THR A 391 32.49 31.80 14.30
N ALA A 392 33.41 32.09 13.37
CA ALA A 392 34.16 33.34 13.33
C ALA A 392 33.25 34.58 13.13
N ILE A 393 32.23 34.50 12.27
CA ILE A 393 31.20 35.54 12.10
C ILE A 393 30.50 35.79 13.43
N LYS A 394 29.99 34.72 14.07
CA LYS A 394 29.26 34.78 15.34
C LYS A 394 30.08 35.38 16.48
N GLU A 395 31.38 35.09 16.54
CA GLU A 395 32.28 35.69 17.52
C GLU A 395 32.63 37.16 17.24
N THR A 396 32.80 37.51 15.96
CA THR A 396 33.19 38.86 15.54
C THR A 396 32.02 39.83 15.72
N ALA A 397 30.80 39.42 15.35
CA ALA A 397 29.56 40.14 15.60
C ALA A 397 29.32 40.38 17.11
N LYS A 398 29.52 39.36 17.96
CA LYS A 398 29.45 39.51 19.43
C LYS A 398 30.42 40.55 20.00
N LYS A 399 31.55 40.78 19.34
CA LYS A 399 32.58 41.76 19.73
C LYS A 399 32.30 43.16 19.13
N GLY A 400 31.17 43.35 18.44
CA GLY A 400 30.80 44.63 17.80
C GLY A 400 31.71 45.03 16.64
N LYS A 401 32.39 44.05 16.01
CA LYS A 401 33.31 44.28 14.90
C LYS A 401 32.67 43.90 13.57
N ASP A 402 33.16 44.51 12.50
CA ASP A 402 32.74 44.23 11.12
C ASP A 402 32.96 42.75 10.75
N THR A 403 31.94 42.12 10.17
CA THR A 403 31.90 40.73 9.71
C THR A 403 31.98 40.60 8.19
N LYS A 404 31.94 41.69 7.42
CA LYS A 404 31.76 41.70 5.97
C LYS A 404 32.76 40.83 5.18
N THR A 405 34.03 40.81 5.59
CA THR A 405 35.06 39.95 4.98
C THR A 405 34.80 38.46 5.24
N LEU A 406 34.31 38.10 6.42
CA LEU A 406 33.98 36.72 6.76
C LEU A 406 32.71 36.24 6.04
N GLU A 407 31.74 37.16 5.85
CA GLU A 407 30.54 36.91 5.05
C GLU A 407 30.87 36.72 3.56
N THR A 408 31.82 37.50 3.03
CA THR A 408 32.32 37.31 1.66
C THR A 408 33.02 35.95 1.52
N ASN A 409 33.91 35.61 2.45
CA ASN A 409 34.58 34.29 2.48
C ASN A 409 33.58 33.12 2.63
N LEU A 410 32.44 33.32 3.31
CA LEU A 410 31.38 32.32 3.40
C LEU A 410 30.67 32.15 2.05
N GLY A 411 30.33 33.25 1.37
CA GLY A 411 29.74 33.21 0.03
C GLY A 411 30.66 32.55 -1.00
N ASP A 412 31.96 32.89 -0.98
CA ASP A 412 32.97 32.25 -1.84
C ASP A 412 33.10 30.74 -1.54
N LEU A 413 33.00 30.34 -0.27
CA LEU A 413 33.02 28.92 0.10
C LEU A 413 31.74 28.19 -0.33
N GLU A 414 30.56 28.78 -0.14
CA GLU A 414 29.28 28.21 -0.57
C GLU A 414 29.16 28.11 -2.09
N ALA A 415 29.74 29.04 -2.84
CA ALA A 415 29.86 28.96 -4.30
C ALA A 415 30.82 27.85 -4.78
N ASN A 416 31.60 27.24 -3.88
CA ASN A 416 32.51 26.12 -4.14
C ASN A 416 32.15 24.90 -3.28
N GLU A 417 30.85 24.65 -3.06
CA GLU A 417 30.37 23.39 -2.48
C GLU A 417 30.75 22.20 -3.39
N PRO A 418 31.40 21.14 -2.86
CA PRO A 418 31.75 19.98 -3.68
C PRO A 418 30.51 19.30 -4.24
N GLU A 419 30.49 19.03 -5.54
CA GLU A 419 29.41 18.26 -6.15
C GLU A 419 29.63 16.75 -5.97
N GLY A 420 28.58 16.04 -5.57
CA GLY A 420 28.61 14.59 -5.41
C GLY A 420 28.63 13.88 -6.76
N PRO A 421 29.38 12.76 -6.92
CA PRO A 421 29.37 12.01 -8.17
C PRO A 421 27.99 11.43 -8.44
N THR A 422 27.42 11.71 -9.61
CA THR A 422 26.18 11.08 -10.05
C THR A 422 26.38 9.58 -10.20
N ILE A 423 25.67 8.80 -9.39
CA ILE A 423 25.64 7.34 -9.48
C ILE A 423 24.30 6.97 -10.11
N PRO A 424 24.31 6.27 -11.27
CA PRO A 424 23.09 5.70 -11.82
C PRO A 424 22.41 4.81 -10.79
N ARG A 425 21.18 5.19 -10.44
CA ARG A 425 20.28 4.38 -9.62
C ARG A 425 18.94 4.38 -10.32
N VAL A 426 18.63 3.26 -10.93
CA VAL A 426 17.46 3.08 -11.78
C VAL A 426 16.34 2.40 -10.99
N LEU A 427 16.64 1.49 -10.06
CA LEU A 427 15.60 0.69 -9.41
C LEU A 427 15.19 1.20 -8.01
N PHE A 428 13.88 1.30 -7.81
CA PHE A 428 13.24 1.81 -6.59
C PHE A 428 12.24 0.77 -6.06
N GLY A 429 12.67 -0.05 -5.10
CA GLY A 429 11.82 -1.07 -4.45
C GLY A 429 11.10 -0.60 -3.18
N ASP A 430 11.78 0.18 -2.33
CA ASP A 430 11.26 0.70 -1.06
C ASP A 430 11.73 2.15 -0.84
N ALA A 431 11.02 3.09 -1.47
CA ALA A 431 11.28 4.53 -1.36
C ALA A 431 9.96 5.26 -1.11
N THR A 432 9.95 6.24 -0.21
CA THR A 432 8.77 7.12 -0.08
C THR A 432 8.63 7.98 -1.34
N PRO A 433 7.42 8.48 -1.67
CA PRO A 433 7.20 9.31 -2.85
C PRO A 433 8.12 10.55 -2.89
N GLU A 434 8.38 11.16 -1.73
CA GLU A 434 9.25 12.33 -1.57
C GLU A 434 10.73 11.98 -1.76
N ALA A 435 11.14 10.76 -1.40
CA ALA A 435 12.49 10.24 -1.60
C ALA A 435 12.73 9.85 -3.06
N LEU A 436 11.73 9.24 -3.72
CA LEU A 436 11.72 8.95 -5.15
C LEU A 436 11.87 10.25 -5.97
N ALA A 437 10.98 11.22 -5.75
CA ALA A 437 11.03 12.52 -6.43
C ALA A 437 12.36 13.25 -6.21
N PHE A 438 12.87 13.27 -4.97
CA PHE A 438 14.15 13.92 -4.67
C PHE A 438 15.33 13.24 -5.39
N LYS A 439 15.33 11.91 -5.50
CA LYS A 439 16.38 11.14 -6.19
C LYS A 439 16.32 11.24 -7.71
N LEU A 440 15.12 11.41 -8.28
CA LEU A 440 14.96 11.69 -9.72
C LEU A 440 15.36 13.13 -10.08
N ALA A 441 15.18 14.10 -9.17
CA ALA A 441 15.53 15.51 -9.41
C ALA A 441 17.03 15.81 -9.27
N HIS A 442 17.73 15.22 -8.28
CA HIS A 442 19.14 15.55 -7.96
C HIS A 442 20.10 14.37 -8.15
N GLY A 443 19.65 13.29 -8.78
CA GLY A 443 20.41 12.06 -8.94
C GLY A 443 20.39 11.59 -10.38
N TRP A 444 19.84 10.40 -10.60
CA TRP A 444 19.66 9.86 -11.94
C TRP A 444 18.21 10.13 -12.38
N PRO A 445 17.95 10.84 -13.49
CA PRO A 445 16.60 11.27 -13.89
C PRO A 445 15.74 10.14 -14.48
N VAL A 446 16.20 8.89 -14.41
CA VAL A 446 15.53 7.72 -14.98
C VAL A 446 15.29 6.68 -13.87
N GLY A 447 14.04 6.29 -13.66
CA GLY A 447 13.67 5.34 -12.61
C GLY A 447 12.70 4.24 -13.06
N GLY A 448 12.76 3.10 -12.38
CA GLY A 448 11.85 1.97 -12.50
C GLY A 448 11.41 1.47 -11.12
N VAL A 449 10.10 1.43 -10.88
CA VAL A 449 9.51 0.71 -9.73
C VAL A 449 9.07 -0.66 -10.22
N LEU A 450 10.01 -1.62 -10.19
CA LEU A 450 9.76 -3.03 -10.55
C LEU A 450 9.56 -3.82 -9.26
N SER A 451 8.35 -4.33 -9.00
CA SER A 451 8.01 -4.95 -7.71
C SER A 451 6.84 -5.92 -7.75
N SER A 452 7.05 -7.11 -7.19
CA SER A 452 6.04 -8.14 -6.95
C SER A 452 5.23 -7.98 -5.65
N GLU A 453 5.43 -6.88 -4.93
CA GLU A 453 4.71 -6.50 -3.70
C GLU A 453 4.17 -5.07 -3.75
N ALA A 454 4.83 -4.20 -4.54
CA ALA A 454 4.44 -2.84 -4.87
C ALA A 454 4.20 -1.92 -3.65
N GLY A 455 5.04 -2.05 -2.62
CA GLY A 455 4.97 -1.29 -1.37
C GLY A 455 5.03 0.24 -1.51
N ILE A 456 5.69 0.77 -2.55
CA ILE A 456 5.70 2.23 -2.87
C ILE A 456 4.29 2.76 -3.20
N VAL A 457 3.42 1.89 -3.71
CA VAL A 457 2.08 2.22 -4.22
C VAL A 457 1.00 1.82 -3.22
N PHE A 458 1.06 0.58 -2.74
CA PHE A 458 0.01 -0.04 -1.91
C PHE A 458 0.43 -0.19 -0.43
N GLY A 459 1.62 0.27 -0.04
CA GLY A 459 2.12 0.21 1.34
C GLY A 459 1.57 1.32 2.25
N GLY A 460 1.58 1.06 3.56
CA GLY A 460 0.87 1.89 4.55
C GLY A 460 1.22 3.39 4.56
N HIS A 461 2.46 3.78 4.23
CA HIS A 461 2.86 5.19 4.14
C HIS A 461 2.27 5.92 2.92
N ALA A 462 2.01 5.21 1.83
CA ALA A 462 1.33 5.74 0.64
C ALA A 462 -0.21 5.82 0.81
N MET A 463 -0.76 5.09 1.80
CA MET A 463 -2.21 4.90 1.99
C MET A 463 -2.90 5.95 2.89
N GLY A 464 -2.15 6.88 3.51
CA GLY A 464 -2.76 8.01 4.24
C GLY A 464 -3.53 8.92 3.28
N LYS A 465 -4.78 9.29 3.59
CA LYS A 465 -5.70 9.95 2.62
C LYS A 465 -5.10 11.15 1.86
N ASP A 466 -4.45 12.07 2.58
CA ASP A 466 -3.82 13.26 1.98
C ASP A 466 -2.45 12.97 1.35
N SER A 467 -1.84 11.83 1.69
CA SER A 467 -0.62 11.30 1.06
C SER A 467 -0.94 10.65 -0.29
N ALA A 468 -1.96 9.79 -0.32
CA ALA A 468 -2.36 9.00 -1.49
C ALA A 468 -2.66 9.87 -2.72
N MET A 469 -3.41 10.98 -2.53
CA MET A 469 -3.71 11.92 -3.63
C MET A 469 -2.43 12.52 -4.22
N ARG A 470 -1.53 13.03 -3.37
CA ARG A 470 -0.27 13.65 -3.79
C ARG A 470 0.69 12.64 -4.42
N ASN A 471 0.77 11.43 -3.89
CA ASN A 471 1.56 10.34 -4.45
C ASN A 471 1.07 9.98 -5.86
N MET A 472 -0.23 9.70 -6.02
CA MET A 472 -0.79 9.38 -7.35
C MET A 472 -0.67 10.53 -8.34
N ALA A 473 -0.80 11.79 -7.90
CA ALA A 473 -0.54 12.95 -8.75
C ALA A 473 0.93 13.04 -9.20
N LEU A 474 1.89 12.86 -8.28
CA LEU A 474 3.31 12.78 -8.60
C LEU A 474 3.61 11.66 -9.60
N LEU A 475 3.09 10.45 -9.36
CA LEU A 475 3.27 9.32 -10.27
C LEU A 475 2.63 9.59 -11.65
N ASN A 476 1.49 10.28 -11.71
CA ASN A 476 0.85 10.67 -12.97
C ASN A 476 1.71 11.65 -13.77
N SER A 477 2.32 12.61 -13.11
CA SER A 477 3.24 13.58 -13.71
C SER A 477 4.55 12.94 -14.16
N LEU A 478 5.13 12.04 -13.37
CA LEU A 478 6.35 11.30 -13.74
C LEU A 478 6.17 10.38 -14.95
N TRP A 479 4.97 9.81 -15.14
CA TRP A 479 4.61 9.06 -16.36
C TRP A 479 4.52 9.95 -17.61
N GLY A 480 4.16 11.22 -17.42
CA GLY A 480 4.07 12.23 -18.49
C GLY A 480 5.36 13.02 -18.72
N ALA A 481 6.42 12.78 -17.92
CA ALA A 481 7.61 13.64 -17.82
C ALA A 481 7.28 15.12 -17.47
N GLU A 482 6.16 15.36 -16.80
CA GLU A 482 5.70 16.69 -16.43
C GLU A 482 6.60 17.33 -15.35
N ARG A 483 6.72 18.65 -15.38
CA ARG A 483 7.47 19.43 -14.38
C ARG A 483 6.70 19.48 -13.06
N VAL A 484 7.29 18.97 -11.97
CA VAL A 484 6.67 18.95 -10.63
C VAL A 484 7.48 19.79 -9.66
N THR A 485 6.90 20.87 -9.14
CA THR A 485 7.47 21.63 -8.01
C THR A 485 7.08 20.99 -6.68
N ILE A 486 8.05 20.72 -5.82
CA ILE A 486 7.83 20.17 -4.48
C ILE A 486 8.31 21.19 -3.44
N ASP A 487 7.35 21.91 -2.88
CA ASP A 487 7.61 22.87 -1.81
C ASP A 487 7.70 22.21 -0.43
N ARG A 488 8.71 22.59 0.34
CA ARG A 488 8.98 22.04 1.67
C ARG A 488 9.03 23.13 2.73
N LYS A 489 8.24 22.97 3.80
CA LYS A 489 8.31 23.82 5.01
C LYS A 489 9.60 23.58 5.80
N THR A 490 10.20 22.39 5.68
CA THR A 490 11.42 21.97 6.37
C THR A 490 12.39 21.36 5.37
N GLY A 491 13.41 22.15 4.96
CA GLY A 491 14.35 21.80 3.90
C GLY A 491 14.09 22.61 2.61
N PRO A 492 14.97 22.51 1.60
CA PRO A 492 14.80 23.23 0.34
C PRO A 492 13.60 22.68 -0.47
N SER A 493 12.85 23.60 -1.08
CA SER A 493 11.98 23.27 -2.21
C SER A 493 12.84 22.88 -3.42
N PHE A 494 12.31 22.01 -4.28
CA PHE A 494 13.00 21.59 -5.50
C PHE A 494 12.00 21.31 -6.63
N VAL A 495 12.52 21.18 -7.84
CA VAL A 495 11.73 20.89 -9.04
C VAL A 495 12.19 19.55 -9.60
N VAL A 496 11.24 18.66 -9.88
CA VAL A 496 11.47 17.49 -10.74
C VAL A 496 11.18 17.92 -12.17
N GLN A 497 12.17 17.86 -13.05
CA GLN A 497 12.06 18.23 -14.46
C GLN A 497 12.88 17.25 -15.30
N GLY A 498 12.36 16.85 -16.46
CA GLY A 498 13.01 15.84 -17.31
C GLY A 498 13.05 14.43 -16.72
N ALA A 499 12.50 14.18 -15.53
CA ALA A 499 12.50 12.83 -14.96
C ALA A 499 11.57 11.88 -15.72
N ARG A 500 11.96 10.60 -15.77
CA ARG A 500 11.25 9.51 -16.43
C ARG A 500 11.03 8.38 -15.42
N LEU A 501 9.78 7.94 -15.24
CA LEU A 501 9.45 6.81 -14.36
C LEU A 501 8.70 5.72 -15.12
N THR A 502 9.20 4.50 -15.00
CA THR A 502 8.51 3.26 -15.40
C THR A 502 8.01 2.55 -14.15
N MET A 503 6.87 1.85 -14.25
CA MET A 503 6.37 0.99 -13.18
C MET A 503 6.06 -0.38 -13.75
N GLY A 504 6.48 -1.42 -13.04
CA GLY A 504 6.14 -2.82 -13.31
C GLY A 504 5.70 -3.45 -12.00
N LEU A 505 4.39 -3.51 -11.79
CA LEU A 505 3.80 -3.95 -10.54
C LEU A 505 3.13 -5.31 -10.75
N ALA A 506 3.53 -6.32 -9.98
CA ALA A 506 2.92 -7.65 -10.01
C ALA A 506 2.24 -7.94 -8.66
N VAL A 507 0.93 -7.74 -8.55
CA VAL A 507 0.19 -7.67 -7.28
C VAL A 507 -0.98 -8.65 -7.19
N GLN A 508 -1.54 -8.82 -5.99
CA GLN A 508 -2.76 -9.64 -5.79
C GLN A 508 -4.03 -8.84 -6.07
N SER A 509 -5.11 -9.53 -6.49
CA SER A 509 -6.40 -8.89 -6.76
C SER A 509 -6.97 -8.18 -5.52
N GLU A 510 -6.78 -8.79 -4.35
CA GLU A 510 -7.20 -8.30 -3.04
C GLU A 510 -6.50 -7.00 -2.66
N THR A 511 -5.20 -6.87 -2.99
CA THR A 511 -4.42 -5.64 -2.73
C THR A 511 -4.97 -4.47 -3.54
N VAL A 512 -5.25 -4.70 -4.84
CA VAL A 512 -5.82 -3.67 -5.71
C VAL A 512 -7.24 -3.31 -5.30
N ARG A 513 -8.08 -4.29 -4.94
CA ARG A 513 -9.43 -4.07 -4.40
C ARG A 513 -9.41 -3.22 -3.13
N ALA A 514 -8.64 -3.62 -2.12
CA ALA A 514 -8.53 -2.89 -0.85
C ALA A 514 -8.00 -1.47 -1.05
N PHE A 515 -7.06 -1.27 -1.98
CA PHE A 515 -6.59 0.05 -2.39
C PHE A 515 -7.71 0.89 -2.98
N LEU A 516 -8.47 0.37 -3.95
CA LEU A 516 -9.55 1.11 -4.61
C LEU A 516 -10.68 1.47 -3.63
N ASP A 517 -11.10 0.53 -2.78
CA ASP A 517 -12.06 0.76 -1.70
C ASP A 517 -11.60 1.88 -0.75
N SER A 518 -10.34 1.81 -0.28
CA SER A 518 -9.78 2.81 0.63
C SER A 518 -9.64 4.20 -0.03
N SER A 519 -9.39 4.24 -1.35
CA SER A 519 -9.28 5.47 -2.14
C SER A 519 -10.64 6.14 -2.38
N LYS A 520 -11.76 5.46 -2.14
CA LYS A 520 -13.13 5.94 -2.41
C LYS A 520 -13.32 6.48 -3.83
N GLY A 521 -12.75 5.78 -4.82
CA GLY A 521 -12.81 6.16 -6.24
C GLY A 521 -11.78 7.21 -6.67
N LEU A 522 -10.98 7.77 -5.76
CA LEU A 522 -9.98 8.80 -6.08
C LEU A 522 -8.97 8.33 -7.14
N ALA A 523 -8.48 7.10 -7.04
CA ALA A 523 -7.50 6.53 -7.97
C ALA A 523 -8.00 6.47 -9.43
N ARG A 524 -9.33 6.35 -9.60
CA ARG A 524 -10.00 6.44 -10.90
C ARG A 524 -10.22 7.90 -11.30
N GLY A 525 -10.74 8.72 -10.38
CA GLY A 525 -11.06 10.13 -10.63
C GLY A 525 -9.89 11.02 -11.04
N ILE A 526 -8.67 10.71 -10.62
CA ILE A 526 -7.43 11.42 -11.06
C ILE A 526 -6.73 10.73 -12.24
N GLY A 527 -7.32 9.69 -12.82
CA GLY A 527 -6.76 8.96 -13.96
C GLY A 527 -5.45 8.22 -13.67
N TRP A 528 -5.23 7.78 -12.43
CA TRP A 528 -4.01 7.02 -12.08
C TRP A 528 -4.05 5.63 -12.69
N LEU A 529 -5.13 4.87 -12.47
CA LEU A 529 -5.33 3.56 -13.12
C LEU A 529 -5.31 3.64 -14.66
N ALA A 530 -5.78 4.74 -15.24
CA ALA A 530 -5.87 4.93 -16.69
C ALA A 530 -4.50 4.91 -17.40
N ARG A 531 -3.38 5.06 -16.68
CA ARG A 531 -2.03 4.99 -17.24
C ARG A 531 -1.46 3.57 -17.28
N PHE A 532 -2.08 2.61 -16.60
CA PHE A 532 -1.56 1.25 -16.48
C PHE A 532 -2.02 0.33 -17.62
N LEU A 533 -1.07 -0.47 -18.13
CA LEU A 533 -1.34 -1.68 -18.88
C LEU A 533 -1.74 -2.77 -17.89
N ILE A 534 -3.05 -2.93 -17.70
CA ILE A 534 -3.61 -3.92 -16.77
C ILE A 534 -3.60 -5.29 -17.44
N ALA A 535 -3.13 -6.31 -16.73
CA ALA A 535 -3.25 -7.71 -17.11
C ALA A 535 -3.80 -8.49 -15.92
N TRP A 536 -4.85 -9.29 -16.09
CA TRP A 536 -5.42 -10.08 -15.01
C TRP A 536 -5.59 -11.57 -15.41
N PRO A 537 -4.51 -12.23 -15.84
CA PRO A 537 -4.58 -13.54 -16.50
C PRO A 537 -5.11 -14.65 -15.57
N GLU A 538 -5.66 -15.71 -16.19
CA GLU A 538 -5.98 -16.96 -15.50
C GLU A 538 -4.75 -17.57 -14.82
N SER A 539 -4.97 -18.18 -13.65
CA SER A 539 -3.92 -18.79 -12.83
C SER A 539 -3.42 -20.11 -13.44
N THR A 540 -2.10 -20.30 -13.47
CA THR A 540 -1.45 -21.57 -13.88
C THR A 540 -1.32 -22.58 -12.74
N GLN A 541 -1.83 -22.24 -11.55
CA GLN A 541 -1.86 -23.17 -10.42
C GLN A 541 -2.72 -24.40 -10.72
N GLY A 542 -2.20 -25.57 -10.32
CA GLY A 542 -2.81 -26.86 -10.62
C GLY A 542 -2.38 -27.50 -11.94
N THR A 543 -1.92 -26.73 -12.93
CA THR A 543 -1.51 -27.25 -14.26
C THR A 543 0.00 -27.25 -14.51
N ARG A 544 0.77 -26.46 -13.75
CA ARG A 544 2.24 -26.34 -13.83
C ARG A 544 3.02 -27.51 -13.20
N LEU A 545 3.02 -28.67 -13.86
CA LEU A 545 3.84 -29.83 -13.47
C LEU A 545 5.35 -29.51 -13.53
N PHE A 546 6.15 -30.05 -12.60
CA PHE A 546 7.59 -29.79 -12.53
C PHE A 546 8.32 -30.08 -13.86
N ARG A 547 9.29 -29.23 -14.18
CA ARG A 547 10.23 -29.37 -15.30
C ARG A 547 11.61 -28.97 -14.83
N ASP A 548 12.63 -29.71 -15.27
CA ASP A 548 14.02 -29.29 -15.08
C ASP A 548 14.31 -28.01 -15.88
N PRO A 549 15.19 -27.12 -15.38
CA PRO A 549 15.61 -25.93 -16.12
C PRO A 549 16.35 -26.31 -17.41
N PRO A 550 16.18 -25.53 -18.50
CA PRO A 550 17.00 -25.72 -19.69
C PRO A 550 18.47 -25.47 -19.36
N HIS A 551 19.36 -26.21 -20.01
CA HIS A 551 20.82 -26.10 -19.79
C HIS A 551 21.41 -24.73 -20.23
N HIS A 552 20.72 -24.03 -21.13
CA HIS A 552 21.15 -22.77 -21.73
C HIS A 552 19.91 -21.87 -21.92
N TRP A 553 20.13 -20.56 -21.99
CA TRP A 553 19.05 -19.56 -22.11
C TRP A 553 19.28 -18.62 -23.31
N PRO A 554 19.47 -19.16 -24.54
CA PRO A 554 19.96 -18.39 -25.69
C PRO A 554 19.09 -17.20 -26.12
N HIS A 555 17.80 -17.15 -25.76
CA HIS A 555 16.93 -16.02 -26.10
C HIS A 555 16.94 -14.95 -25.00
N LEU A 556 16.86 -15.37 -23.74
CA LEU A 556 17.02 -14.49 -22.58
C LEU A 556 18.43 -13.88 -22.49
N GLU A 557 19.48 -14.63 -22.83
CA GLU A 557 20.86 -14.14 -22.88
C GLU A 557 21.01 -13.00 -23.92
N LYS A 558 20.39 -13.13 -25.10
CA LYS A 558 20.32 -12.04 -26.10
C LYS A 558 19.55 -10.83 -25.58
N PHE A 559 18.44 -11.06 -24.88
CA PHE A 559 17.66 -10.00 -24.25
C PHE A 559 18.48 -9.26 -23.17
N HIS A 560 19.22 -9.99 -22.34
CA HIS A 560 20.14 -9.45 -21.33
C HIS A 560 21.27 -8.62 -21.96
N MET A 561 21.92 -9.16 -23.00
CA MET A 561 22.96 -8.43 -23.75
C MET A 561 22.42 -7.13 -24.36
N ARG A 562 21.19 -7.15 -24.89
CA ARG A 562 20.58 -5.95 -25.47
C ARG A 562 20.20 -4.91 -24.42
N LEU A 563 19.63 -5.32 -23.28
CA LEU A 563 19.40 -4.40 -22.16
C LEU A 563 20.70 -3.79 -21.65
N GLY A 564 21.78 -4.57 -21.50
CA GLY A 564 23.10 -4.07 -21.11
C GLY A 564 23.66 -3.04 -22.09
N SER A 565 23.59 -3.33 -23.39
CA SER A 565 24.00 -2.40 -24.46
C SER A 565 23.23 -1.08 -24.45
N LEU A 566 21.95 -1.09 -24.08
CA LEU A 566 21.12 0.11 -23.98
C LEU A 566 21.38 0.86 -22.66
N LEU A 567 21.61 0.16 -21.56
CA LEU A 567 21.99 0.75 -20.26
C LEU A 567 23.34 1.48 -20.31
N ASP A 568 24.32 0.96 -21.05
CA ASP A 568 25.61 1.62 -21.27
C ASP A 568 25.59 2.70 -22.37
N SER A 569 24.44 2.94 -23.02
CA SER A 569 24.29 4.06 -23.94
C SER A 569 24.22 5.39 -23.15
N PRO A 570 24.94 6.45 -23.57
CA PRO A 570 24.95 7.71 -22.83
C PRO A 570 23.58 8.39 -22.88
N LEU A 571 23.14 8.95 -21.75
CA LEU A 571 21.97 9.81 -21.71
C LEU A 571 22.34 11.22 -22.20
N SER A 572 21.46 11.81 -23.00
CA SER A 572 21.58 13.19 -23.49
C SER A 572 20.95 14.17 -22.50
N PHE A 573 21.58 15.34 -22.33
CA PHE A 573 21.15 16.39 -21.40
C PHE A 573 21.15 17.77 -22.06
N ASP A 574 20.25 18.65 -21.63
CA ASP A 574 20.18 20.05 -22.06
C ASP A 574 21.21 20.96 -21.35
N GLU A 575 21.25 22.24 -21.75
CA GLU A 575 22.16 23.25 -21.17
C GLU A 575 21.90 23.55 -19.67
N PHE A 576 20.78 23.07 -19.12
CA PHE A 576 20.39 23.20 -17.71
C PHE A 576 20.57 21.89 -16.93
N GLY A 577 21.11 20.84 -17.56
CA GLY A 577 21.29 19.52 -16.95
C GLY A 577 20.02 18.67 -16.83
N ASN A 578 18.92 19.04 -17.51
CA ASN A 578 17.75 18.16 -17.60
C ASN A 578 17.99 17.08 -18.65
N LEU A 579 17.38 15.91 -18.47
CA LEU A 579 17.37 14.85 -19.48
C LEU A 579 16.68 15.34 -20.78
N SER A 580 17.35 15.15 -21.91
CA SER A 580 16.87 15.52 -23.26
C SER A 580 17.04 14.32 -24.21
N PRO A 581 16.11 13.34 -24.19
CA PRO A 581 16.20 12.13 -25.01
C PRO A 581 16.04 12.41 -26.51
N ASP A 582 16.45 11.46 -27.35
CA ASP A 582 16.18 11.53 -28.79
C ASP A 582 14.65 11.47 -29.05
N MET A 583 14.16 12.29 -29.98
CA MET A 583 12.73 12.31 -30.30
C MET A 583 12.46 11.40 -31.49
N LEU A 584 11.86 10.23 -31.24
CA LEU A 584 11.42 9.32 -32.28
C LEU A 584 10.19 9.85 -33.00
N GLU A 585 10.20 9.77 -34.33
CA GLU A 585 9.02 10.05 -35.17
C GLU A 585 8.44 8.76 -35.74
N LEU A 586 7.12 8.76 -35.99
CA LEU A 586 6.45 7.68 -36.70
C LEU A 586 6.75 7.80 -38.19
N SER A 587 7.06 6.67 -38.85
CA SER A 587 6.96 6.59 -40.32
C SER A 587 5.53 6.94 -40.79
N PRO A 588 5.33 7.41 -42.04
CA PRO A 588 3.99 7.73 -42.55
C PRO A 588 2.99 6.57 -42.41
N GLU A 589 3.46 5.34 -42.62
CA GLU A 589 2.69 4.11 -42.51
C GLU A 589 2.36 3.79 -41.04
N ALA A 590 3.33 3.88 -40.13
CA ALA A 590 3.08 3.74 -38.69
C ALA A 590 2.15 4.83 -38.15
N LYS A 591 2.24 6.05 -38.68
CA LYS A 591 1.34 7.15 -38.34
C LYS A 591 -0.09 6.86 -38.78
N ALA A 592 -0.28 6.30 -39.98
CA ALA A 592 -1.60 5.89 -40.45
C ALA A 592 -2.19 4.76 -39.58
N ALA A 593 -1.40 3.74 -39.25
CA ALA A 593 -1.81 2.66 -38.34
C ALA A 593 -2.17 3.18 -36.93
N TRP A 594 -1.38 4.11 -36.39
CA TRP A 594 -1.66 4.76 -35.11
C TRP A 594 -2.97 5.57 -35.11
N VAL A 595 -3.26 6.30 -36.19
CA VAL A 595 -4.53 7.04 -36.33
C VAL A 595 -5.71 6.07 -36.43
N ALA A 596 -5.58 4.99 -37.21
CA ALA A 596 -6.63 3.99 -37.32
C ALA A 596 -6.96 3.35 -35.95
N PHE A 597 -5.94 2.96 -35.18
CA PHE A 597 -6.10 2.42 -33.82
C PHE A 597 -6.71 3.45 -32.85
N HIS A 598 -6.28 4.71 -32.91
CA HIS A 598 -6.86 5.79 -32.12
C HIS A 598 -8.37 5.96 -32.38
N ASP A 599 -8.75 6.03 -33.66
CA ASP A 599 -10.14 6.29 -34.06
C ASP A 599 -11.06 5.08 -33.81
N GLU A 600 -10.52 3.85 -33.86
CA GLU A 600 -11.22 2.63 -33.44
C GLU A 600 -11.51 2.64 -31.93
N VAL A 601 -10.52 2.95 -31.09
CA VAL A 601 -10.72 3.06 -29.63
C VAL A 601 -11.70 4.18 -29.28
N GLU A 602 -11.61 5.34 -29.94
CA GLU A 602 -12.54 6.46 -29.75
C GLU A 602 -13.98 6.07 -30.15
N ALA A 603 -14.15 5.24 -31.18
CA ALA A 603 -15.46 4.71 -31.56
C ALA A 603 -16.06 3.79 -30.47
N GLU A 604 -15.25 3.04 -29.74
CA GLU A 604 -15.70 2.19 -28.62
C GLU A 604 -16.10 2.96 -27.35
N LEU A 605 -15.78 4.26 -27.24
CA LEU A 605 -16.22 5.10 -26.11
C LEU A 605 -17.72 5.46 -26.16
N ARG A 606 -18.35 5.31 -27.33
CA ARG A 606 -19.73 5.71 -27.59
C ARG A 606 -20.72 4.96 -26.69
N PRO A 607 -21.85 5.58 -26.26
CA PRO A 607 -22.85 4.88 -25.46
C PRO A 607 -23.30 3.56 -26.09
N GLY A 608 -23.27 2.47 -25.32
CA GLY A 608 -23.63 1.13 -25.79
C GLY A 608 -22.54 0.38 -26.58
N ARG A 609 -21.31 0.91 -26.66
CA ARG A 609 -20.12 0.23 -27.19
C ARG A 609 -19.24 -0.35 -26.09
N ASP A 610 -18.22 -1.12 -26.46
CA ASP A 610 -17.49 -1.99 -25.53
C ASP A 610 -16.78 -1.22 -24.41
N MET A 611 -16.32 0.01 -24.66
CA MET A 611 -15.53 0.81 -23.72
C MET A 611 -16.32 1.97 -23.08
N ALA A 612 -17.65 1.98 -23.23
CA ALA A 612 -18.52 3.04 -22.69
C ALA A 612 -18.37 3.25 -21.16
N GLU A 613 -18.10 2.17 -20.42
CA GLU A 613 -17.93 2.18 -18.96
C GLU A 613 -16.45 2.23 -18.51
N THR A 614 -15.49 2.28 -19.44
CA THR A 614 -14.03 2.25 -19.17
C THR A 614 -13.28 3.34 -19.97
N ARG A 615 -13.96 4.47 -20.19
CA ARG A 615 -13.48 5.60 -21.02
C ARG A 615 -12.15 6.18 -20.55
N ASP A 616 -11.93 6.18 -19.24
CA ASP A 616 -10.72 6.66 -18.60
C ASP A 616 -9.48 5.91 -19.11
N VAL A 617 -9.48 4.58 -19.08
CA VAL A 617 -8.36 3.75 -19.58
C VAL A 617 -8.25 3.85 -21.10
N ALA A 618 -9.38 3.73 -21.80
CA ALA A 618 -9.42 3.78 -23.27
C ALA A 618 -8.82 5.10 -23.84
N SER A 619 -9.06 6.24 -23.17
CA SER A 619 -8.47 7.55 -23.55
C SER A 619 -6.93 7.61 -23.53
N LYS A 620 -6.25 6.60 -22.98
CA LYS A 620 -4.78 6.47 -22.94
C LYS A 620 -4.24 5.33 -23.80
N ALA A 621 -5.09 4.52 -24.43
CA ALA A 621 -4.66 3.40 -25.27
C ALA A 621 -3.78 3.87 -26.44
N ALA A 622 -4.20 4.86 -27.21
CA ALA A 622 -3.42 5.37 -28.35
C ALA A 622 -2.05 5.95 -27.92
N ASP A 623 -1.96 6.65 -26.78
CA ASP A 623 -0.68 7.12 -26.24
C ASP A 623 0.22 5.92 -25.88
N ASN A 624 -0.31 4.97 -25.12
CA ASN A 624 0.42 3.75 -24.73
C ASN A 624 0.87 2.90 -25.93
N ALA A 625 0.10 2.84 -27.02
CA ALA A 625 0.49 2.14 -28.25
C ALA A 625 1.70 2.80 -28.91
N ALA A 626 1.72 4.14 -29.01
CA ALA A 626 2.90 4.86 -29.48
C ALA A 626 4.11 4.63 -28.57
N ARG A 627 3.94 4.68 -27.25
CA ARG A 627 5.03 4.43 -26.28
C ARG A 627 5.64 3.05 -26.48
N LEU A 628 4.79 2.01 -26.51
CA LEU A 628 5.21 0.63 -26.69
C LEU A 628 5.87 0.39 -28.06
N ALA A 629 5.37 1.00 -29.14
CA ALA A 629 6.01 0.95 -30.45
C ALA A 629 7.40 1.61 -30.44
N GLY A 630 7.55 2.74 -29.74
CA GLY A 630 8.85 3.37 -29.48
C GLY A 630 9.80 2.46 -28.70
N LEU A 631 9.31 1.77 -27.66
CA LEU A 631 10.10 0.78 -26.92
C LEU A 631 10.61 -0.36 -27.81
N PHE A 632 9.75 -0.90 -28.67
CA PHE A 632 10.13 -1.94 -29.62
C PHE A 632 11.19 -1.45 -30.61
N HIS A 633 10.98 -0.26 -31.19
CA HIS A 633 11.96 0.35 -32.09
C HIS A 633 13.32 0.55 -31.43
N VAL A 634 13.41 1.14 -30.23
CA VAL A 634 14.71 1.32 -29.56
C VAL A 634 15.31 -0.03 -29.17
N PHE A 635 14.50 -0.98 -28.71
CA PHE A 635 15.00 -2.28 -28.31
C PHE A 635 15.62 -3.05 -29.48
N GLU A 636 15.13 -2.88 -30.72
CA GLU A 636 15.73 -3.55 -31.89
C GLU A 636 16.79 -2.69 -32.59
N ASN A 637 16.50 -1.40 -32.83
CA ASN A 637 17.27 -0.52 -33.71
C ASN A 637 18.14 0.51 -32.98
N GLY A 638 17.80 0.86 -31.74
CA GLY A 638 18.39 1.97 -30.98
C GLY A 638 17.58 3.28 -31.07
N PRO A 639 18.03 4.36 -30.42
CA PRO A 639 17.24 5.59 -30.25
C PRO A 639 17.07 6.43 -31.53
N ALA A 640 17.74 6.06 -32.62
CA ALA A 640 17.70 6.80 -33.89
C ALA A 640 16.73 6.17 -34.90
N GLY A 641 16.28 6.99 -35.87
CA GLY A 641 15.41 6.55 -36.97
C GLY A 641 13.93 6.81 -36.71
N HIS A 642 13.08 6.12 -37.48
CA HIS A 642 11.62 6.25 -37.41
C HIS A 642 11.00 4.92 -36.97
N VAL A 643 9.95 4.99 -36.17
CA VAL A 643 9.17 3.82 -35.76
C VAL A 643 8.42 3.26 -36.97
N GLY A 644 8.63 1.98 -37.27
CA GLY A 644 8.02 1.27 -38.40
C GLY A 644 6.57 0.85 -38.15
N ILE A 645 5.86 0.49 -39.23
CA ILE A 645 4.47 0.01 -39.14
C ILE A 645 4.38 -1.26 -38.29
N ASP A 646 5.28 -2.23 -38.49
CA ASP A 646 5.32 -3.49 -37.75
C ASP A 646 5.35 -3.29 -36.23
N HIS A 647 6.15 -2.32 -35.74
CA HIS A 647 6.21 -1.97 -34.31
C HIS A 647 4.92 -1.33 -33.82
N MET A 648 4.24 -0.55 -34.66
CA MET A 648 2.97 0.09 -34.30
C MET A 648 1.81 -0.91 -34.27
N GLU A 649 1.72 -1.82 -35.24
CA GLU A 649 0.68 -2.87 -35.27
C GLU A 649 0.86 -3.89 -34.13
N ALA A 650 2.11 -4.28 -33.87
CA ALA A 650 2.49 -5.08 -32.70
C ALA A 650 2.04 -4.41 -31.38
N ALA A 651 2.37 -3.13 -31.21
CA ALA A 651 1.99 -2.37 -30.03
C ALA A 651 0.47 -2.20 -29.91
N ALA A 652 -0.22 -1.81 -30.99
CA ALA A 652 -1.67 -1.67 -31.01
C ALA A 652 -2.37 -2.98 -30.60
N SER A 653 -1.91 -4.12 -31.09
CA SER A 653 -2.43 -5.45 -30.74
C SER A 653 -2.28 -5.77 -29.25
N ILE A 654 -1.12 -5.49 -28.66
CA ILE A 654 -0.86 -5.69 -27.24
C ILE A 654 -1.68 -4.73 -26.37
N ILE A 655 -1.79 -3.46 -26.75
CA ILE A 655 -2.56 -2.46 -26.01
C ILE A 655 -4.07 -2.73 -26.09
N ALA A 656 -4.58 -3.19 -27.24
CA ALA A 656 -5.96 -3.63 -27.37
C ALA A 656 -6.29 -4.73 -26.35
N TRP A 657 -5.44 -5.76 -26.25
CA TRP A 657 -5.61 -6.82 -25.26
C TRP A 657 -5.62 -6.29 -23.82
N HIS A 658 -4.66 -5.43 -23.46
CA HIS A 658 -4.62 -4.79 -22.14
C HIS A 658 -5.85 -3.90 -21.85
N LEU A 659 -6.44 -3.28 -22.87
CA LEU A 659 -7.65 -2.47 -22.72
C LEU A 659 -8.88 -3.33 -22.42
N TYR A 660 -9.04 -4.46 -23.12
CA TYR A 660 -10.11 -5.43 -22.85
C TYR A 660 -9.94 -6.10 -21.49
N GLU A 661 -8.72 -6.39 -21.06
CA GLU A 661 -8.41 -6.87 -19.71
C GLU A 661 -8.69 -5.83 -18.62
N ALA A 662 -8.34 -4.57 -18.86
CA ALA A 662 -8.69 -3.46 -17.96
C ALA A 662 -10.21 -3.35 -17.81
N ARG A 663 -10.97 -3.44 -18.92
CA ARG A 663 -12.44 -3.49 -18.89
C ARG A 663 -12.95 -4.66 -18.05
N ARG A 664 -12.45 -5.88 -18.28
CA ARG A 664 -12.88 -7.09 -17.56
C ARG A 664 -12.63 -6.96 -16.05
N PHE A 665 -11.43 -6.53 -15.66
CA PHE A 665 -11.04 -6.37 -14.26
C PHE A 665 -11.80 -5.22 -13.56
N LEU A 666 -11.91 -4.05 -14.19
CA LEU A 666 -12.61 -2.90 -13.60
C LEU A 666 -14.13 -3.11 -13.57
N GLY A 667 -14.69 -3.83 -14.55
CA GLY A 667 -16.08 -4.30 -14.53
C GLY A 667 -16.36 -5.21 -13.33
N GLU A 668 -15.47 -6.16 -13.02
CA GLU A 668 -15.61 -7.01 -11.84
C GLU A 668 -15.49 -6.23 -10.53
N ILE A 669 -14.59 -5.24 -10.42
CA ILE A 669 -14.48 -4.40 -9.22
C ILE A 669 -15.72 -3.51 -9.01
N ALA A 670 -16.37 -3.08 -10.10
CA ALA A 670 -17.58 -2.27 -10.01
C ALA A 670 -18.81 -3.05 -9.50
N LEU A 671 -18.75 -4.38 -9.44
CA LEU A 671 -19.86 -5.20 -8.94
C LEU A 671 -20.06 -5.02 -7.42
N PRO A 672 -21.32 -4.92 -6.94
CA PRO A 672 -21.62 -4.97 -5.52
C PRO A 672 -21.01 -6.22 -4.85
N VAL A 673 -20.65 -6.09 -3.56
CA VAL A 673 -20.05 -7.19 -2.78
C VAL A 673 -20.99 -8.41 -2.72
N ALA A 674 -22.32 -8.20 -2.72
CA ALA A 674 -23.31 -9.28 -2.79
C ALA A 674 -23.17 -10.09 -4.08
N MET A 675 -23.24 -9.42 -5.24
CA MET A 675 -23.01 -10.02 -6.56
C MET A 675 -21.63 -10.71 -6.67
N THR A 676 -20.56 -10.07 -6.21
CA THR A 676 -19.21 -10.68 -6.20
C THR A 676 -19.16 -11.97 -5.37
N ASN A 677 -19.87 -12.01 -4.24
CA ASN A 677 -19.97 -13.23 -3.43
C ASN A 677 -20.88 -14.28 -4.08
N ALA A 678 -21.96 -13.86 -4.75
CA ALA A 678 -22.85 -14.72 -5.51
C ALA A 678 -22.09 -15.47 -6.62
N LEU A 679 -21.23 -14.78 -7.37
CA LEU A 679 -20.39 -15.38 -8.41
C LEU A 679 -19.47 -16.48 -7.88
N LYS A 680 -18.70 -16.18 -6.83
CA LYS A 680 -17.79 -17.15 -6.19
C LYS A 680 -18.56 -18.34 -5.61
N LEU A 681 -19.78 -18.11 -5.14
CA LEU A 681 -20.66 -19.14 -4.62
C LEU A 681 -21.27 -20.01 -5.72
N ASP A 682 -21.72 -19.43 -6.83
CA ASP A 682 -22.29 -20.13 -7.99
C ASP A 682 -21.27 -21.09 -8.61
N GLU A 683 -20.08 -20.60 -8.93
CA GLU A 683 -19.00 -21.43 -9.51
C GLU A 683 -18.64 -22.59 -8.57
N TRP A 684 -18.51 -22.32 -7.27
CA TRP A 684 -18.17 -23.32 -6.28
C TRP A 684 -19.29 -24.37 -6.09
N ILE A 685 -20.57 -23.94 -6.02
CA ILE A 685 -21.71 -24.84 -5.91
C ILE A 685 -21.80 -25.71 -7.17
N LEU A 686 -21.69 -25.13 -8.37
CA LEU A 686 -21.75 -25.88 -9.63
C LEU A 686 -20.63 -26.91 -9.74
N ARG A 687 -19.39 -26.55 -9.38
CA ARG A 687 -18.25 -27.48 -9.33
C ARG A 687 -18.52 -28.61 -8.33
N TYR A 688 -18.89 -28.27 -7.08
CA TYR A 688 -19.19 -29.27 -6.04
C TYR A 688 -20.30 -30.24 -6.47
N CYS A 689 -21.38 -29.72 -7.05
CA CYS A 689 -22.51 -30.51 -7.54
C CYS A 689 -22.11 -31.49 -8.65
N ARG A 690 -21.30 -31.05 -9.63
CA ARG A 690 -20.79 -31.91 -10.70
C ARG A 690 -19.82 -32.98 -10.17
N GLU A 691 -18.85 -32.59 -9.35
CA GLU A 691 -17.83 -33.49 -8.79
C GLU A 691 -18.43 -34.58 -7.88
N ASN A 692 -19.51 -34.28 -7.16
CA ASN A 692 -20.14 -35.19 -6.20
C ASN A 692 -21.43 -35.84 -6.72
N GLY A 693 -21.88 -35.52 -7.94
CA GLY A 693 -23.12 -36.06 -8.52
C GLY A 693 -24.40 -35.67 -7.76
N VAL A 694 -24.46 -34.47 -7.18
CA VAL A 694 -25.57 -34.00 -6.34
C VAL A 694 -26.21 -32.72 -6.90
N SER A 695 -27.53 -32.58 -6.76
CA SER A 695 -28.29 -31.41 -7.24
C SER A 695 -28.42 -30.27 -6.22
N GLY A 696 -27.70 -30.32 -5.09
CA GLY A 696 -27.76 -29.31 -4.05
C GLY A 696 -26.91 -29.61 -2.83
N ILE A 697 -26.75 -28.61 -1.96
CA ILE A 697 -25.88 -28.63 -0.78
C ILE A 697 -26.48 -27.84 0.38
N SER A 698 -26.24 -28.26 1.62
CA SER A 698 -26.77 -27.52 2.79
C SER A 698 -26.01 -26.22 3.05
N THR A 699 -26.70 -25.19 3.54
CA THR A 699 -26.05 -23.90 3.88
C THR A 699 -24.93 -24.07 4.91
N ARG A 700 -25.05 -25.02 5.84
CA ARG A 700 -23.98 -25.37 6.78
C ARG A 700 -22.72 -25.85 6.06
N ASN A 701 -22.86 -26.70 5.04
CA ASN A 701 -21.72 -27.21 4.28
C ASN A 701 -21.09 -26.10 3.42
N ILE A 702 -21.92 -25.20 2.85
CA ILE A 702 -21.42 -23.98 2.19
C ILE A 702 -20.59 -23.13 3.17
N GLN A 703 -21.08 -22.86 4.39
CA GLN A 703 -20.31 -22.09 5.38
C GLN A 703 -19.03 -22.81 5.86
N GLN A 704 -18.96 -24.15 5.75
CA GLN A 704 -17.84 -24.95 6.24
C GLN A 704 -16.77 -25.22 5.18
N TRP A 705 -17.16 -25.44 3.92
CA TRP A 705 -16.28 -25.86 2.82
C TRP A 705 -16.32 -24.93 1.59
N GLY A 706 -17.29 -24.01 1.55
CA GLY A 706 -17.45 -23.03 0.48
C GLY A 706 -16.46 -21.86 0.54
N PRO A 707 -16.63 -20.87 -0.36
CA PRO A 707 -15.79 -19.69 -0.43
C PRO A 707 -15.64 -18.98 0.92
N GLY A 708 -14.45 -18.43 1.20
CA GLY A 708 -14.16 -17.76 2.47
C GLY A 708 -15.12 -16.59 2.77
N CYS A 709 -15.59 -15.90 1.74
CA CYS A 709 -16.55 -14.80 1.85
C CYS A 709 -17.97 -15.24 2.24
N THR A 710 -18.34 -16.51 2.04
CA THR A 710 -19.66 -17.06 2.42
C THR A 710 -19.65 -17.77 3.78
N ARG A 711 -18.60 -17.57 4.59
CA ARG A 711 -18.55 -18.07 5.97
C ARG A 711 -19.46 -17.27 6.90
N ASP A 712 -19.51 -15.95 6.73
CA ASP A 712 -20.48 -15.11 7.43
C ASP A 712 -21.92 -15.39 6.95
N ARG A 713 -22.87 -15.41 7.89
CA ARG A 713 -24.27 -15.73 7.58
C ARG A 713 -24.93 -14.65 6.72
N LYS A 714 -24.65 -13.36 6.98
CA LYS A 714 -25.26 -12.25 6.25
C LYS A 714 -24.70 -12.18 4.83
N ALA A 715 -23.38 -12.34 4.68
CA ALA A 715 -22.73 -12.42 3.37
C ALA A 715 -23.22 -13.61 2.54
N LEU A 716 -23.38 -14.80 3.14
CA LEU A 716 -23.99 -15.95 2.46
C LEU A 716 -25.45 -15.69 2.07
N GLN A 717 -26.25 -15.07 2.95
CA GLN A 717 -27.65 -14.77 2.65
C GLN A 717 -27.77 -13.82 1.46
N SER A 718 -27.06 -12.69 1.44
CA SER A 718 -27.12 -11.76 0.30
C SER A 718 -26.54 -12.34 -0.98
N ALA A 719 -25.54 -13.22 -0.89
CA ALA A 719 -25.07 -13.98 -2.06
C ALA A 719 -26.15 -14.94 -2.59
N LEU A 720 -26.89 -15.62 -1.72
CA LEU A 720 -27.98 -16.53 -2.12
C LEU A 720 -29.19 -15.77 -2.68
N GLU A 721 -29.49 -14.57 -2.19
CA GLU A 721 -30.57 -13.71 -2.71
C GLU A 721 -30.33 -13.40 -4.21
N GLU A 722 -29.13 -12.93 -4.59
CA GLU A 722 -28.74 -12.71 -6.00
C GLU A 722 -28.84 -13.99 -6.86
N LEU A 723 -28.45 -15.15 -6.32
CA LEU A 723 -28.53 -16.43 -7.05
C LEU A 723 -29.96 -16.96 -7.21
N VAL A 724 -30.86 -16.61 -6.30
CA VAL A 724 -32.30 -16.93 -6.37
C VAL A 724 -32.98 -16.01 -7.37
N ASP A 725 -32.68 -14.71 -7.36
CA ASP A 725 -33.22 -13.73 -8.30
C ASP A 725 -32.77 -14.01 -9.74
N ALA A 726 -31.54 -14.50 -9.92
CA ALA A 726 -31.05 -15.02 -11.21
C ALA A 726 -31.60 -16.42 -11.58
N ALA A 727 -32.49 -17.02 -10.77
CA ALA A 727 -33.05 -18.35 -10.94
C ALA A 727 -32.03 -19.50 -11.07
N ARG A 728 -30.83 -19.34 -10.50
CA ARG A 728 -29.72 -20.32 -10.58
C ARG A 728 -29.74 -21.33 -9.45
N VAL A 729 -30.18 -20.89 -8.27
CA VAL A 729 -30.41 -21.75 -7.11
C VAL A 729 -31.79 -21.49 -6.49
N ARG A 730 -32.24 -22.38 -5.62
CA ARG A 730 -33.39 -22.13 -4.74
C ARG A 730 -33.08 -22.61 -3.32
N VAL A 731 -33.57 -21.88 -2.33
CA VAL A 731 -33.31 -22.17 -0.92
C VAL A 731 -34.52 -22.88 -0.32
N VAL A 732 -34.39 -24.18 -0.03
CA VAL A 732 -35.49 -25.05 0.44
C VAL A 732 -35.23 -25.50 1.89
N LYS A 733 -36.24 -25.41 2.74
CA LYS A 733 -36.16 -25.80 4.16
C LYS A 733 -36.67 -27.23 4.37
N TYR A 734 -35.76 -28.17 4.57
CA TYR A 734 -36.06 -29.56 4.92
C TYR A 734 -35.96 -29.75 6.44
N GLY A 735 -37.07 -29.53 7.14
CA GLY A 735 -37.16 -29.62 8.61
C GLY A 735 -36.28 -28.58 9.31
N ARG A 736 -35.22 -29.03 9.98
CA ARG A 736 -34.21 -28.15 10.62
C ARG A 736 -33.03 -27.79 9.71
N ARG A 737 -32.95 -28.36 8.50
CA ARG A 737 -31.86 -28.10 7.53
C ARG A 737 -32.35 -27.14 6.46
N ILE A 738 -31.45 -26.28 5.98
CA ILE A 738 -31.65 -25.43 4.81
C ILE A 738 -30.76 -25.99 3.71
N LEU A 739 -31.36 -26.32 2.57
CA LEU A 739 -30.72 -26.85 1.38
C LEU A 739 -30.74 -25.78 0.29
N VAL A 740 -29.61 -25.59 -0.38
CA VAL A 740 -29.50 -24.80 -1.60
C VAL A 740 -29.49 -25.80 -2.75
N GLU A 741 -30.58 -25.85 -3.49
CA GLU A 741 -30.71 -26.69 -4.69
C GLU A 741 -30.33 -25.89 -5.92
N VAL A 742 -29.70 -26.54 -6.90
CA VAL A 742 -29.22 -25.93 -8.14
C VAL A 742 -30.25 -26.12 -9.25
N ASN A 743 -30.40 -25.13 -10.12
CA ASN A 743 -31.21 -25.26 -11.33
C ASN A 743 -30.63 -26.38 -12.24
N PRO A 744 -31.38 -27.45 -12.55
CA PRO A 744 -30.87 -28.58 -13.34
C PRO A 744 -30.25 -28.18 -14.67
N ALA A 745 -30.76 -27.13 -15.33
CA ALA A 745 -30.22 -26.62 -16.59
C ALA A 745 -28.76 -26.13 -16.52
N LEU A 746 -28.23 -25.89 -15.31
CA LEU A 746 -26.82 -25.53 -15.08
C LEU A 746 -25.91 -26.74 -14.83
N LEU A 747 -26.48 -27.93 -14.61
CA LEU A 747 -25.76 -29.19 -14.38
C LEU A 747 -25.70 -30.08 -15.64
N GLU A 748 -26.51 -29.81 -16.67
CA GLU A 748 -26.61 -30.58 -17.92
C GLU A 748 -25.57 -30.19 -19.00
N LYS A 749 -24.34 -29.82 -18.61
CA LYS A 749 -23.22 -29.50 -19.53
C LYS A 749 -21.88 -30.02 -19.01
#